data_AF-A0A3A5W1B3-F1
#
_entry.id   AF-A0A3A5W1B3-F1
#
_cell.length_a   1.000
_cell.length_b   1.000
_cell.length_c   1.000
_cell.angle_alpha   90.00
_cell.angle_beta   90.00
_cell.angle_gamma   90.00
#
_symmetry.space_group_name_H-M   'P 1'
#
loop_
_entity.id
_entity.type
_entity.pdbx_description
1 polymer ?
#
loop_
_entity_poly.entity_id
_entity_poly.type
_entity_poly.pdbx_seq_one_letter_code
_entity_poly.pdbx_strand_id
1 'polypeptide(L)'
;MPHASLALRQLRERGDVTREDQSGIRGAPHFITELGRQRLEQDALSRLRGNHLQPPMNADGIVLGHDGQYVLLGYVKPLVSELIRLPEYALEDSPLPPIDSSGNRGGCWAVVRTESMRWYDLESLAPTHPPLPSEQGTLTDWSMRIPSICVVHARLIDPTKQWTMAPGSWFTAPDLVKSGHSTLEFGNHAIGYTEGDSVTIHPPMALHGHLASPVGRRLAMDAMSDEALVFEDHRQLNQPRTLPLESLWYWLKRRHPRLSAPKLESKFTELCNHFVGNDAPAPSIAVQRALLVDFGKANWTLGEVLSRINFAGTTSEGATALLEWYLSDTVAECIVEWPHSVDANRALLENLLGSLRCRLLLTSNGEPVVFANSSAVIQPIGKLGHVRLSLGRGLAFTIRLSEEVKKPRPAAVFERTPATAREMINGYDGTHHSPEGFSLLEASLEHRTSIWHALSLYPEGDEEWANRNEGTAPLASWIATPNQDRSSRWIRIRNVIPSGWADLLPIDSCETATLLQAMPDGSPTWTRSALEKVRQRFTHNVESIPRYLHYLEDHECRAWMASALLLSSQYLPEEFHPKIEHACTVWLEKPHHTISVLEGLFPLGNPLNEANQACLALCLGAGASHAKGSVLNIWARAFSMLEINEPIQAEFLRLLMSTLPCSWWTVWAADWLKIQLSSSSGRRWLATQPFSWPALVARPPGERGGMPGMPTAHLERRLALEDVLQIHLVQDGESKKALLDVHDMLATSERNEPVHHGRLHPLVGWLARPVDSWPRIGLEALNSGDEQIGALLYARSFANRLE
;
A
#
# COMPACT_ATOMS: atom_id res chain seq x y z
N MET A 1 -57.42 18.31 -21.01
CA MET A 1 -56.46 19.29 -20.46
C MET A 1 -56.52 20.55 -21.30
N PRO A 2 -56.84 21.74 -20.75
CA PRO A 2 -56.72 23.00 -21.50
C PRO A 2 -55.26 23.24 -21.91
N HIS A 3 -55.04 24.02 -22.96
CA HIS A 3 -53.70 24.46 -23.38
C HIS A 3 -53.02 25.17 -22.20
N ALA A 4 -51.78 24.81 -21.83
CA ALA A 4 -51.12 25.27 -20.60
C ALA A 4 -51.09 26.81 -20.45
N SER A 5 -51.00 27.52 -21.58
CA SER A 5 -51.07 28.98 -21.65
C SER A 5 -52.44 29.57 -21.26
N LEU A 6 -53.55 28.89 -21.55
CA LEU A 6 -54.89 29.29 -21.13
C LEU A 6 -55.06 29.06 -19.62
N ALA A 7 -54.60 27.93 -19.10
CA ALA A 7 -54.66 27.62 -17.67
C ALA A 7 -53.83 28.63 -16.84
N LEU A 8 -52.60 28.95 -17.27
CA LEU A 8 -51.78 29.98 -16.62
C LEU A 8 -52.37 31.38 -16.73
N ARG A 9 -53.12 31.68 -17.80
CA ARG A 9 -53.87 32.94 -17.90
C ARG A 9 -55.00 32.98 -16.87
N GLN A 10 -55.79 31.92 -16.75
CA GLN A 10 -56.87 31.82 -15.77
C GLN A 10 -56.36 31.89 -14.32
N LEU A 11 -55.24 31.23 -14.03
CA LEU A 11 -54.61 31.31 -12.70
C LEU A 11 -54.12 32.73 -12.38
N ARG A 12 -53.58 33.46 -13.37
CA ARG A 12 -53.21 34.87 -13.21
C ARG A 12 -54.42 35.77 -13.02
N GLU A 13 -55.47 35.59 -13.81
CA GLU A 13 -56.74 36.35 -13.69
C GLU A 13 -57.38 36.14 -12.30
N ARG A 14 -57.16 34.98 -11.68
CA ARG A 14 -57.62 34.67 -10.32
C ARG A 14 -56.71 35.18 -9.21
N GLY A 15 -55.53 35.72 -9.54
CA GLY A 15 -54.50 36.06 -8.55
C GLY A 15 -53.75 34.85 -7.97
N ASP A 16 -54.05 33.64 -8.49
CA ASP A 16 -53.38 32.35 -8.30
C ASP A 16 -51.85 32.40 -8.33
N VAL A 17 -51.40 33.07 -9.39
CA VAL A 17 -50.04 33.05 -9.90
C VAL A 17 -49.73 34.46 -10.39
N THR A 18 -48.51 34.92 -10.19
CA THR A 18 -48.00 36.18 -10.75
C THR A 18 -46.93 35.88 -11.78
N ARG A 19 -46.73 36.83 -12.69
CA ARG A 19 -45.64 36.81 -13.66
C ARG A 19 -44.71 37.97 -13.34
N GLU A 20 -43.41 37.72 -13.45
CA GLU A 20 -42.43 38.79 -13.36
C GLU A 20 -42.38 39.57 -14.68
N ASP A 21 -43.00 40.76 -14.70
CA ASP A 21 -43.23 41.53 -15.93
C ASP A 21 -42.10 42.53 -16.26
N GLN A 22 -40.94 42.46 -15.58
CA GLN A 22 -39.82 43.40 -15.83
C GLN A 22 -39.21 43.31 -17.23
N SER A 23 -39.51 42.27 -18.02
CA SER A 23 -39.19 42.23 -19.44
C SER A 23 -40.29 41.53 -20.22
N GLY A 24 -40.88 42.23 -21.20
CA GLY A 24 -42.00 41.77 -22.05
C GLY A 24 -41.65 40.63 -23.02
N ILE A 25 -41.01 39.57 -22.55
CA ILE A 25 -40.45 38.49 -23.36
C ILE A 25 -41.17 37.17 -23.04
N ARG A 26 -41.40 36.35 -24.08
CA ARG A 26 -41.86 34.96 -23.95
C ARG A 26 -40.91 34.19 -23.02
N GLY A 27 -41.46 33.48 -22.03
CA GLY A 27 -40.68 32.63 -21.12
C GLY A 27 -40.35 33.23 -19.74
N ALA A 28 -40.95 34.37 -19.37
CA ALA A 28 -40.78 34.92 -18.02
C ALA A 28 -41.25 33.94 -16.92
N PRO A 29 -40.55 33.86 -15.78
CA PRO A 29 -40.90 32.98 -14.68
C PRO A 29 -42.25 33.35 -14.06
N HIS A 30 -42.99 32.32 -13.65
CA HIS A 30 -44.26 32.43 -12.93
C HIS A 30 -44.06 32.02 -11.48
N PHE A 31 -44.62 32.79 -10.56
CA PHE A 31 -44.54 32.54 -9.13
C PHE A 31 -45.94 32.29 -8.57
N ILE A 32 -46.06 31.33 -7.65
CA ILE A 32 -47.31 31.11 -6.92
C ILE A 32 -47.45 32.23 -5.88
N THR A 33 -48.59 32.91 -5.85
CA THR A 33 -48.85 33.95 -4.86
C THR A 33 -49.22 33.35 -3.50
N GLU A 34 -49.29 34.18 -2.47
CA GLU A 34 -49.77 33.71 -1.15
C GLU A 34 -51.20 33.17 -1.21
N LEU A 35 -52.07 33.80 -2.03
CA LEU A 35 -53.42 33.30 -2.30
C LEU A 35 -53.39 31.91 -2.95
N GLY A 36 -52.50 31.71 -3.92
CA GLY A 36 -52.32 30.42 -4.59
C GLY A 36 -51.80 29.33 -3.65
N ARG A 37 -50.90 29.67 -2.73
CA ARG A 37 -50.43 28.75 -1.69
C ARG A 37 -51.56 28.34 -0.74
N GLN A 38 -52.34 29.30 -0.26
CA GLN A 38 -53.51 29.02 0.59
C GLN A 38 -54.51 28.11 -0.11
N ARG A 39 -54.71 28.29 -1.42
CA ARG A 39 -55.59 27.44 -2.22
C ARG A 39 -55.08 26.01 -2.34
N LEU A 40 -53.77 25.81 -2.50
CA LEU A 40 -53.15 24.48 -2.49
C LEU A 40 -53.27 23.82 -1.11
N GLU A 41 -53.08 24.58 -0.03
CA GLU A 41 -53.30 24.08 1.33
C GLU A 41 -54.77 23.69 1.56
N GLN A 42 -55.73 24.48 1.07
CA GLN A 42 -57.16 24.15 1.13
C GLN A 42 -57.51 22.90 0.31
N ASP A 43 -56.93 22.71 -0.87
CA ASP A 43 -57.11 21.49 -1.67
C ASP A 43 -56.59 20.26 -0.91
N ALA A 44 -55.40 20.36 -0.34
CA ALA A 44 -54.81 19.28 0.45
C ALA A 44 -55.65 18.94 1.69
N LEU A 45 -56.14 19.94 2.43
CA LEU A 45 -57.07 19.77 3.54
C LEU A 45 -58.41 19.16 3.11
N SER A 46 -58.92 19.53 1.94
CA SER A 46 -60.18 18.99 1.42
C SER A 46 -60.07 17.49 1.08
N ARG A 47 -58.94 17.08 0.49
CA ARG A 47 -58.61 15.66 0.23
C ARG A 47 -58.42 14.88 1.52
N LEU A 48 -57.86 15.52 2.54
CA LEU A 48 -57.70 14.93 3.86
C LEU A 48 -59.06 14.71 4.54
N ARG A 49 -59.98 15.68 4.47
CA ARG A 49 -61.38 15.55 4.94
C ARG A 49 -62.18 14.47 4.22
N GLY A 50 -61.88 14.24 2.94
CA GLY A 50 -62.58 13.27 2.10
C GLY A 50 -62.24 11.80 2.40
N ASN A 51 -61.22 11.53 3.22
CA ASN A 51 -60.74 10.19 3.53
C ASN A 51 -61.12 9.75 4.96
N HIS A 52 -61.18 8.44 5.21
CA HIS A 52 -61.37 7.90 6.56
C HIS A 52 -60.06 7.98 7.33
N LEU A 53 -59.99 8.90 8.31
CA LEU A 53 -58.78 9.25 9.06
C LEU A 53 -58.52 8.37 10.30
N GLN A 54 -59.05 7.15 10.33
CA GLN A 54 -58.70 6.15 11.34
C GLN A 54 -57.57 5.27 10.82
N PRO A 55 -56.30 5.50 11.23
CA PRO A 55 -55.17 4.72 10.76
C PRO A 55 -55.28 3.25 11.21
N PRO A 56 -55.14 2.27 10.29
CA PRO A 56 -55.00 0.86 10.64
C PRO A 56 -53.77 0.62 11.54
N MET A 57 -53.77 -0.48 12.31
CA MET A 57 -52.57 -0.88 13.07
C MET A 57 -51.38 -1.06 12.11
N ASN A 58 -50.25 -0.43 12.43
CA ASN A 58 -49.00 -0.43 11.66
C ASN A 58 -48.99 0.38 10.35
N ALA A 59 -50.00 1.22 10.10
CA ALA A 59 -49.97 2.14 8.98
C ALA A 59 -48.99 3.31 9.24
N ASP A 60 -48.16 3.62 8.25
CA ASP A 60 -47.21 4.74 8.31
C ASP A 60 -47.72 5.97 7.56
N GLY A 61 -48.59 5.77 6.57
CA GLY A 61 -49.21 6.86 5.82
C GLY A 61 -50.38 6.45 4.94
N ILE A 62 -51.01 7.45 4.33
CA ILE A 62 -52.17 7.35 3.43
C ILE A 62 -51.90 8.15 2.15
N VAL A 63 -52.41 7.68 1.01
CA VAL A 63 -52.42 8.45 -0.24
C VAL A 63 -53.59 9.40 -0.26
N LEU A 64 -53.33 10.70 -0.34
CA LEU A 64 -54.39 11.73 -0.41
C LEU A 64 -54.69 12.13 -1.87
N GLY A 65 -53.73 11.93 -2.77
CA GLY A 65 -53.90 12.23 -4.19
C GLY A 65 -52.73 11.75 -5.03
N HIS A 66 -53.03 11.40 -6.28
CA HIS A 66 -52.06 10.95 -7.26
C HIS A 66 -52.37 11.57 -8.62
N ASP A 67 -51.45 12.38 -9.14
CA ASP A 67 -51.55 13.00 -10.47
C ASP A 67 -50.23 12.83 -11.25
N GLY A 68 -50.16 11.73 -12.00
CA GLY A 68 -48.97 11.34 -12.74
C GLY A 68 -47.77 11.11 -11.82
N GLN A 69 -46.78 12.01 -11.87
CA GLN A 69 -45.56 11.94 -11.04
C GLN A 69 -45.71 12.67 -9.70
N TYR A 70 -46.79 13.42 -9.49
CA TYR A 70 -47.00 14.21 -8.27
C TYR A 70 -47.93 13.45 -7.33
N VAL A 71 -47.50 13.30 -6.09
CA VAL A 71 -48.20 12.53 -5.08
C VAL A 71 -48.41 13.40 -3.84
N LEU A 72 -49.63 13.38 -3.31
CA LEU A 72 -49.96 13.97 -2.04
C LEU A 72 -50.12 12.85 -1.02
N LEU A 73 -49.32 12.89 0.04
CA LEU A 73 -49.25 11.86 1.07
C LEU A 73 -49.60 12.46 2.43
N GLY A 74 -50.20 11.64 3.29
CA GLY A 74 -50.38 11.93 4.71
C GLY A 74 -49.61 10.93 5.54
N TYR A 75 -48.61 11.36 6.31
CA TYR A 75 -47.81 10.51 7.21
C TYR A 75 -48.25 10.66 8.65
N VAL A 76 -48.36 9.56 9.40
CA VAL A 76 -48.69 9.60 10.84
C VAL A 76 -47.46 9.65 11.74
N LYS A 77 -46.26 9.62 11.16
CA LYS A 77 -44.96 9.74 11.83
C LYS A 77 -44.06 10.76 11.11
N PRO A 78 -43.09 11.38 11.81
CA PRO A 78 -42.12 12.27 11.17
C PRO A 78 -41.31 11.53 10.10
N LEU A 79 -41.03 12.24 8.99
CA LEU A 79 -40.15 11.73 7.94
C LEU A 79 -38.68 11.81 8.39
N VAL A 80 -37.92 10.77 8.05
CA VAL A 80 -36.50 10.65 8.42
C VAL A 80 -35.58 11.23 7.32
N SER A 81 -36.02 11.19 6.05
CA SER A 81 -35.29 11.71 4.89
C SER A 81 -36.19 12.43 3.89
N GLU A 82 -35.59 13.28 3.04
CA GLU A 82 -36.26 13.90 1.89
C GLU A 82 -36.50 12.90 0.76
N LEU A 83 -35.69 11.83 0.68
CA LEU A 83 -35.86 10.73 -0.25
C LEU A 83 -36.62 9.60 0.46
N ILE A 84 -37.83 9.30 0.00
CA ILE A 84 -38.68 8.26 0.59
C ILE A 84 -38.89 7.11 -0.40
N ARG A 85 -39.01 5.90 0.14
CA ARG A 85 -39.45 4.72 -0.62
C ARG A 85 -40.93 4.46 -0.38
N LEU A 86 -41.69 4.40 -1.47
CA LEU A 86 -43.11 4.05 -1.43
C LEU A 86 -43.29 2.56 -1.78
N PRO A 87 -44.19 1.83 -1.08
CA PRO A 87 -44.46 0.43 -1.37
C PRO A 87 -45.26 0.26 -2.67
N GLU A 88 -45.23 -0.92 -3.25
CA GLU A 88 -45.97 -1.24 -4.49
C GLU A 88 -47.47 -1.44 -4.26
N TYR A 89 -47.86 -1.96 -3.10
CA TYR A 89 -49.25 -2.32 -2.77
C TYR A 89 -49.74 -1.61 -1.51
N ALA A 90 -51.05 -1.41 -1.41
CA ALA A 90 -51.71 -0.94 -0.20
C ALA A 90 -51.61 -1.99 0.93
N LEU A 91 -51.84 -1.56 2.17
CA LEU A 91 -51.82 -2.42 3.35
C LEU A 91 -52.82 -3.60 3.24
N GLU A 92 -53.97 -3.36 2.62
CA GLU A 92 -55.06 -4.33 2.45
C GLU A 92 -54.82 -5.33 1.31
N ASP A 93 -53.96 -4.98 0.34
CA ASP A 93 -53.65 -5.77 -0.86
C ASP A 93 -52.34 -6.56 -0.75
N SER A 94 -51.68 -6.58 0.42
CA SER A 94 -50.39 -7.24 0.59
C SER A 94 -50.52 -8.75 0.40
N PRO A 95 -49.96 -9.36 -0.67
CA PRO A 95 -50.00 -10.81 -0.83
C PRO A 95 -49.17 -11.47 0.27
N LEU A 96 -49.62 -12.64 0.76
CA LEU A 96 -48.82 -13.52 1.61
C LEU A 96 -47.43 -13.71 0.96
N PRO A 97 -46.32 -13.58 1.71
CA PRO A 97 -45.00 -13.59 1.11
C PRO A 97 -44.71 -14.94 0.45
N PRO A 98 -44.18 -14.98 -0.79
CA PRO A 98 -43.58 -16.19 -1.34
C PRO A 98 -42.38 -16.58 -0.47
N ILE A 99 -42.25 -17.86 -0.16
CA ILE A 99 -41.24 -18.40 0.78
C ILE A 99 -39.80 -18.25 0.25
N ASP A 100 -39.60 -18.03 -1.06
CA ASP A 100 -38.28 -17.89 -1.68
C ASP A 100 -38.20 -16.65 -2.59
N SER A 101 -37.98 -15.46 -2.04
CA SER A 101 -37.71 -14.27 -2.85
C SER A 101 -36.50 -13.48 -2.34
N SER A 102 -35.43 -13.50 -3.14
CA SER A 102 -34.19 -12.76 -2.92
C SER A 102 -34.39 -11.27 -3.21
N GLY A 103 -34.77 -10.51 -2.19
CA GLY A 103 -34.12 -9.23 -1.90
C GLY A 103 -34.35 -8.03 -2.83
N ASN A 104 -35.44 -7.93 -3.59
CA ASN A 104 -35.86 -6.66 -4.21
C ASN A 104 -37.39 -6.57 -4.25
N ARG A 105 -38.02 -6.20 -3.12
CA ARG A 105 -39.46 -5.92 -3.09
C ARG A 105 -39.76 -4.68 -3.96
N GLY A 106 -40.74 -4.79 -4.83
CA GLY A 106 -41.18 -3.69 -5.70
C GLY A 106 -41.64 -2.47 -4.91
N GLY A 107 -41.53 -1.30 -5.54
CA GLY A 107 -41.83 0.02 -4.97
C GLY A 107 -41.19 1.14 -5.78
N CYS A 108 -41.54 2.39 -5.50
CA CYS A 108 -41.03 3.56 -6.21
C CYS A 108 -40.33 4.55 -5.26
N TRP A 109 -39.32 5.26 -5.77
CA TRP A 109 -38.66 6.34 -5.04
C TRP A 109 -39.38 7.66 -5.27
N ALA A 110 -39.56 8.45 -4.22
CA ALA A 110 -40.13 9.79 -4.30
C ALA A 110 -39.30 10.80 -3.51
N VAL A 111 -39.24 12.04 -4.02
CA VAL A 111 -38.59 13.16 -3.34
C VAL A 111 -39.66 14.06 -2.73
N VAL A 112 -39.52 14.32 -1.44
CA VAL A 112 -40.40 15.16 -0.63
C VAL A 112 -40.02 16.62 -0.78
N ARG A 113 -41.03 17.49 -0.91
CA ARG A 113 -40.88 18.95 -0.81
C ARG A 113 -41.04 19.39 0.65
N THR A 114 -39.94 19.45 1.38
CA THR A 114 -39.88 19.82 2.80
C THR A 114 -40.53 21.17 3.10
N GLU A 115 -40.41 22.16 2.21
CA GLU A 115 -41.07 23.48 2.35
C GLU A 115 -42.61 23.42 2.40
N SER A 116 -43.21 22.33 1.88
CA SER A 116 -44.67 22.14 1.83
C SER A 116 -45.21 21.26 2.96
N MET A 117 -44.35 20.83 3.89
CA MET A 117 -44.69 19.94 4.99
C MET A 117 -45.56 20.69 6.01
N ARG A 118 -46.76 20.17 6.28
CA ARG A 118 -47.71 20.75 7.25
C ARG A 118 -48.29 19.66 8.14
N TRP A 119 -48.28 19.90 9.45
CA TRP A 119 -48.90 19.00 10.43
C TRP A 119 -50.30 19.48 10.77
N TYR A 120 -51.21 18.52 10.87
CA TYR A 120 -52.60 18.74 11.27
C TYR A 120 -52.98 17.75 12.36
N ASP A 121 -53.82 18.19 13.29
CA ASP A 121 -54.53 17.32 14.22
C ASP A 121 -55.56 16.45 13.46
N LEU A 122 -55.60 15.13 13.69
CA LEU A 122 -56.52 14.22 12.99
C LEU A 122 -57.97 14.41 13.42
N GLU A 123 -58.23 14.94 14.62
CA GLU A 123 -59.60 15.19 15.11
C GLU A 123 -60.15 16.54 14.61
N SER A 124 -59.41 17.64 14.83
CA SER A 124 -59.87 18.99 14.50
C SER A 124 -59.44 19.49 13.12
N LEU A 125 -58.44 18.86 12.50
CA LEU A 125 -57.78 19.32 11.26
C LEU A 125 -57.18 20.72 11.36
N ALA A 126 -56.95 21.21 12.59
CA ALA A 126 -56.23 22.45 12.83
C ALA A 126 -54.71 22.21 12.64
N PRO A 127 -53.95 23.23 12.16
CA PRO A 127 -52.50 23.13 12.09
C PRO A 127 -51.88 22.85 13.46
N THR A 128 -50.94 21.91 13.52
CA THR A 128 -50.21 21.53 14.74
C THR A 128 -48.70 21.52 14.52
N HIS A 129 -47.95 21.24 15.59
CA HIS A 129 -46.52 20.98 15.53
C HIS A 129 -46.26 19.48 15.30
N PRO A 130 -45.09 19.10 14.75
CA PRO A 130 -44.68 17.71 14.65
C PRO A 130 -44.77 17.00 16.01
N PRO A 131 -45.23 15.74 16.06
CA PRO A 131 -45.23 14.95 17.29
C PRO A 131 -43.80 14.75 17.77
N LEU A 132 -43.60 14.81 19.09
CA LEU A 132 -42.30 14.62 19.72
C LEU A 132 -41.78 13.20 19.43
N PRO A 133 -40.48 13.03 19.07
CA PRO A 133 -39.87 11.71 18.94
C PRO A 133 -39.98 10.96 20.27
N SER A 134 -40.31 9.67 20.22
CA SER A 134 -40.39 8.85 21.42
C SER A 134 -38.99 8.65 22.00
N GLU A 135 -38.62 9.42 23.01
CA GLU A 135 -37.63 8.94 23.97
C GLU A 135 -38.28 7.75 24.69
N GLN A 136 -37.56 6.64 24.79
CA GLN A 136 -38.08 5.41 25.36
C GLN A 136 -38.52 5.65 26.81
N GLY A 137 -39.76 5.31 27.18
CA GLY A 137 -39.96 4.68 28.49
C GLY A 137 -41.08 5.11 29.45
N THR A 138 -42.20 5.77 29.07
CA THR A 138 -43.37 5.77 29.97
C THR A 138 -44.71 5.42 29.31
N LEU A 139 -45.49 4.57 29.98
CA LEU A 139 -46.88 4.18 29.61
C LEU A 139 -47.84 5.38 29.54
N THR A 140 -47.52 6.46 30.27
CA THR A 140 -48.24 7.73 30.26
C THR A 140 -48.10 8.48 28.93
N ASP A 141 -46.92 8.46 28.30
CA ASP A 141 -46.66 9.10 26.99
C ASP A 141 -47.40 8.43 25.82
N TRP A 142 -47.77 7.16 25.98
CA TRP A 142 -48.58 6.41 25.00
C TRP A 142 -50.05 6.83 24.99
N SER A 143 -50.59 7.26 26.14
CA SER A 143 -52.01 7.57 26.31
C SER A 143 -52.41 8.99 25.91
N MET A 144 -51.45 9.91 25.75
CA MET A 144 -51.67 11.33 25.43
C MET A 144 -51.27 11.73 24.01
N ARG A 145 -51.12 10.77 23.08
CA ARG A 145 -50.86 11.14 21.68
C ARG A 145 -52.12 11.69 21.04
N ILE A 146 -52.12 12.99 20.81
CA ILE A 146 -53.03 13.60 19.85
C ILE A 146 -52.69 12.98 18.49
N PRO A 147 -53.62 12.25 17.85
CA PRO A 147 -53.36 11.67 16.56
C PRO A 147 -53.11 12.83 15.58
N SER A 148 -51.91 12.92 15.02
CA SER A 148 -51.55 13.99 14.06
C SER A 148 -51.12 13.40 12.73
N ILE A 149 -51.38 14.12 11.64
CA ILE A 149 -51.00 13.73 10.29
C ILE A 149 -50.21 14.83 9.61
N CYS A 150 -49.11 14.44 9.00
CA CYS A 150 -48.26 15.30 8.21
C CYS A 150 -48.63 15.18 6.73
N VAL A 151 -49.12 16.28 6.15
CA VAL A 151 -49.37 16.37 4.72
C VAL A 151 -48.09 16.76 4.00
N VAL A 152 -47.75 15.98 2.97
CA VAL A 152 -46.49 16.10 2.24
C VAL A 152 -46.74 16.01 0.75
N HIS A 153 -46.18 16.96 0.00
CA HIS A 153 -46.11 16.86 -1.45
C HIS A 153 -44.81 16.14 -1.83
N ALA A 154 -44.94 15.03 -2.54
CA ALA A 154 -43.84 14.24 -3.04
C ALA A 154 -43.91 14.15 -4.57
N ARG A 155 -42.76 13.85 -5.18
CA ARG A 155 -42.65 13.61 -6.61
C ARG A 155 -41.92 12.30 -6.87
N LEU A 156 -42.52 11.44 -7.69
CA LEU A 156 -41.90 10.19 -8.14
C LEU A 156 -40.67 10.46 -9.00
N ILE A 157 -39.59 9.73 -8.74
CA ILE A 157 -38.32 9.83 -9.48
C ILE A 157 -38.45 9.16 -10.86
N ASP A 158 -39.07 7.98 -10.90
CA ASP A 158 -39.28 7.22 -12.14
C ASP A 158 -40.76 7.32 -12.56
N PRO A 159 -41.11 8.22 -13.50
CA PRO A 159 -42.47 8.39 -13.96
C PRO A 159 -42.93 7.26 -14.89
N THR A 160 -42.02 6.38 -15.35
CA THR A 160 -42.36 5.26 -16.24
C THR A 160 -42.92 4.08 -15.46
N LYS A 161 -42.48 3.90 -14.22
CA LYS A 161 -43.13 3.02 -13.25
C LYS A 161 -44.41 3.68 -12.76
N GLN A 162 -45.54 3.32 -13.38
CA GLN A 162 -46.85 3.73 -12.90
C GLN A 162 -47.04 3.18 -11.49
N TRP A 163 -46.99 4.06 -10.49
CA TRP A 163 -47.39 3.72 -9.14
C TRP A 163 -48.92 3.74 -9.09
N THR A 164 -49.53 2.58 -8.92
CA THR A 164 -50.97 2.36 -9.14
C THR A 164 -51.81 2.48 -7.87
N MET A 165 -51.24 2.98 -6.76
CA MET A 165 -51.94 3.05 -5.48
C MET A 165 -53.08 4.08 -5.52
N ALA A 166 -54.29 3.67 -5.12
CA ALA A 166 -55.46 4.53 -5.17
C ALA A 166 -55.44 5.60 -4.06
N PRO A 167 -55.95 6.82 -4.32
CA PRO A 167 -56.24 7.77 -3.24
C PRO A 167 -57.18 7.15 -2.20
N GLY A 168 -56.85 7.32 -0.92
CA GLY A 168 -57.54 6.71 0.22
C GLY A 168 -56.87 5.44 0.76
N SER A 169 -55.93 4.84 0.02
CA SER A 169 -55.22 3.64 0.46
C SER A 169 -54.17 3.94 1.54
N TRP A 170 -54.19 3.15 2.62
CA TRP A 170 -53.17 3.15 3.66
C TRP A 170 -51.98 2.27 3.28
N PHE A 171 -50.80 2.62 3.77
CA PHE A 171 -49.56 1.91 3.49
C PHE A 171 -48.58 1.93 4.66
N THR A 172 -47.66 0.96 4.67
CA THR A 172 -46.50 0.92 5.56
C THR A 172 -45.26 1.25 4.75
N ALA A 173 -44.44 2.17 5.24
CA ALA A 173 -43.18 2.52 4.57
C ALA A 173 -42.21 1.34 4.72
N PRO A 174 -41.48 0.94 3.66
CA PRO A 174 -40.48 -0.11 3.77
C PRO A 174 -39.43 0.24 4.84
N ASP A 175 -39.13 -0.71 5.72
CA ASP A 175 -38.04 -0.57 6.69
C ASP A 175 -36.69 -0.76 5.98
N LEU A 176 -36.12 0.37 5.52
CA LEU A 176 -34.90 0.40 4.73
C LEU A 176 -33.70 -0.17 5.49
N VAL A 177 -33.68 -0.05 6.81
CA VAL A 177 -32.59 -0.56 7.68
C VAL A 177 -32.61 -2.08 7.75
N LYS A 178 -33.80 -2.70 7.87
CA LYS A 178 -33.94 -4.16 7.91
C LYS A 178 -33.82 -4.82 6.54
N SER A 179 -34.06 -4.10 5.45
CA SER A 179 -33.95 -4.64 4.08
C SER A 179 -32.52 -4.73 3.53
N GLY A 180 -31.52 -4.26 4.26
CA GLY A 180 -30.14 -4.11 3.75
C GLY A 180 -29.91 -2.77 3.04
N HIS A 181 -28.71 -2.58 2.46
CA HIS A 181 -28.34 -1.34 1.77
C HIS A 181 -29.27 -1.05 0.58
N SER A 182 -30.22 -0.13 0.75
CA SER A 182 -31.03 0.38 -0.36
C SER A 182 -30.20 1.36 -1.18
N THR A 183 -30.11 1.12 -2.49
CA THR A 183 -29.38 1.98 -3.43
C THR A 183 -30.35 2.67 -4.39
N LEU A 184 -30.09 3.94 -4.70
CA LEU A 184 -30.72 4.67 -5.80
C LEU A 184 -29.71 4.82 -6.93
N GLU A 185 -29.91 4.06 -8.01
CA GLU A 185 -28.96 3.94 -9.10
C GLU A 185 -29.44 4.66 -10.37
N PHE A 186 -28.70 5.68 -10.79
CA PHE A 186 -28.79 6.27 -12.13
C PHE A 186 -27.51 6.04 -12.95
N GLY A 187 -26.40 5.77 -12.26
CA GLY A 187 -25.10 5.46 -12.85
C GLY A 187 -24.36 4.39 -12.02
N ASN A 188 -23.10 4.19 -12.34
CA ASN A 188 -22.30 3.09 -11.79
C ASN A 188 -21.50 3.47 -10.53
N HIS A 189 -21.37 4.76 -10.23
CA HIS A 189 -20.44 5.28 -9.22
C HIS A 189 -21.19 5.92 -8.06
N ALA A 190 -20.83 5.55 -6.83
CA ALA A 190 -21.42 6.12 -5.63
C ALA A 190 -20.80 7.46 -5.26
N ILE A 191 -21.62 8.45 -4.93
CA ILE A 191 -21.15 9.75 -4.43
C ILE A 191 -21.25 9.88 -2.90
N GLY A 192 -22.16 9.12 -2.30
CA GLY A 192 -22.49 9.23 -0.88
C GLY A 192 -23.86 8.67 -0.56
N TYR A 193 -24.44 9.12 0.55
CA TYR A 193 -25.67 8.58 1.11
C TYR A 193 -26.66 9.67 1.54
N THR A 194 -27.95 9.36 1.59
CA THR A 194 -28.97 10.31 2.06
C THR A 194 -28.86 10.58 3.56
N GLU A 195 -29.26 11.78 3.98
CA GLU A 195 -29.38 12.10 5.41
C GLU A 195 -30.59 11.35 6.00
N GLY A 196 -30.39 10.73 7.16
CA GLY A 196 -31.42 9.98 7.89
C GLY A 196 -31.45 8.49 7.58
N ASP A 197 -31.77 8.11 6.33
CA ASP A 197 -32.04 6.71 5.93
C ASP A 197 -30.81 5.98 5.34
N SER A 198 -29.68 6.67 5.19
CA SER A 198 -28.40 6.12 4.69
C SER A 198 -28.50 5.36 3.35
N VAL A 199 -29.39 5.80 2.45
CA VAL A 199 -29.57 5.24 1.11
C VAL A 199 -28.36 5.61 0.25
N THR A 200 -27.67 4.63 -0.33
CA THR A 200 -26.52 4.88 -1.22
C THR A 200 -26.99 5.48 -2.54
N ILE A 201 -26.36 6.57 -2.99
CA ILE A 201 -26.75 7.31 -4.19
C ILE A 201 -25.69 7.15 -5.29
N HIS A 202 -26.09 6.62 -6.45
CA HIS A 202 -25.26 6.60 -7.65
C HIS A 202 -25.82 7.60 -8.68
N PRO A 203 -25.28 8.84 -8.77
CA PRO A 203 -25.78 9.84 -9.71
C PRO A 203 -25.50 9.45 -11.17
N PRO A 204 -26.23 10.08 -12.13
CA PRO A 204 -25.90 9.93 -13.54
C PRO A 204 -24.53 10.56 -13.86
N MET A 205 -23.95 10.18 -15.00
CA MET A 205 -22.76 10.86 -15.55
C MET A 205 -23.06 12.32 -15.89
N ALA A 206 -22.01 13.09 -16.15
CA ALA A 206 -22.07 14.54 -16.39
C ALA A 206 -22.63 15.32 -15.18
N LEU A 207 -22.20 14.94 -13.97
CA LEU A 207 -22.50 15.67 -12.75
C LEU A 207 -21.68 16.97 -12.71
N HIS A 208 -22.35 18.10 -12.47
CA HIS A 208 -21.66 19.37 -12.22
C HIS A 208 -21.80 19.78 -10.75
N GLY A 209 -20.71 20.25 -10.14
CA GLY A 209 -20.74 20.83 -8.81
C GLY A 209 -20.05 22.17 -8.75
N HIS A 210 -20.65 23.13 -8.05
CA HIS A 210 -19.97 24.38 -7.70
C HIS A 210 -19.70 24.40 -6.19
N LEU A 211 -18.48 24.06 -5.77
CA LEU A 211 -18.13 23.87 -4.36
C LEU A 211 -16.94 24.79 -3.99
N ALA A 212 -17.22 25.84 -3.22
CA ALA A 212 -16.19 26.77 -2.75
C ALA A 212 -15.22 26.13 -1.74
N SER A 213 -15.70 25.20 -0.90
CA SER A 213 -14.88 24.52 0.11
C SER A 213 -13.93 23.48 -0.52
N PRO A 214 -12.61 23.56 -0.28
CA PRO A 214 -11.65 22.58 -0.80
C PRO A 214 -11.89 21.18 -0.24
N VAL A 215 -12.34 21.07 1.02
CA VAL A 215 -12.66 19.78 1.64
C VAL A 215 -13.84 19.11 0.94
N GLY A 216 -14.90 19.88 0.64
CA GLY A 216 -16.07 19.36 -0.09
C GLY A 216 -15.72 18.90 -1.50
N ARG A 217 -14.84 19.63 -2.19
CA ARG A 217 -14.33 19.20 -3.50
C ARG A 217 -13.57 17.89 -3.40
N ARG A 218 -12.66 17.78 -2.43
CA ARG A 218 -11.87 16.55 -2.25
C ARG A 218 -12.74 15.33 -1.96
N LEU A 219 -13.69 15.44 -1.03
CA LEU A 219 -14.63 14.34 -0.73
C LEU A 219 -15.44 13.91 -1.95
N ALA A 220 -15.95 14.87 -2.74
CA ALA A 220 -16.70 14.56 -3.95
C ALA A 220 -15.84 13.90 -5.05
N MET A 221 -14.59 14.34 -5.20
CA MET A 221 -13.63 13.72 -6.13
C MET A 221 -13.27 12.31 -5.69
N ASP A 222 -12.87 12.12 -4.44
CA ASP A 222 -12.41 10.83 -3.93
C ASP A 222 -13.52 9.78 -4.04
N ALA A 223 -14.77 10.12 -3.70
CA ALA A 223 -15.93 9.24 -3.84
C ALA A 223 -16.11 8.71 -5.28
N MET A 224 -15.89 9.56 -6.29
CA MET A 224 -16.16 9.24 -7.69
C MET A 224 -14.92 8.76 -8.46
N SER A 225 -13.71 8.84 -7.89
CA SER A 225 -12.40 8.75 -8.60
C SER A 225 -11.97 7.36 -9.07
N ASP A 226 -12.69 6.32 -8.71
CA ASP A 226 -12.26 4.95 -8.90
C ASP A 226 -12.13 4.56 -10.38
N GLU A 227 -10.95 4.18 -10.85
CA GLU A 227 -10.71 3.88 -12.27
C GLU A 227 -10.95 5.07 -13.24
N ALA A 228 -10.99 6.31 -12.73
CA ALA A 228 -11.07 7.50 -13.57
C ALA A 228 -9.71 8.18 -13.73
N LEU A 229 -9.53 8.88 -14.85
CA LEU A 229 -8.47 9.89 -15.00
C LEU A 229 -8.88 11.15 -14.22
N VAL A 230 -8.09 11.50 -13.20
CA VAL A 230 -8.42 12.61 -12.29
C VAL A 230 -7.64 13.85 -12.66
N PHE A 231 -8.35 14.93 -12.98
CA PHE A 231 -7.80 16.28 -13.10
C PHE A 231 -8.06 17.02 -11.78
N GLU A 232 -7.00 17.39 -11.07
CA GLU A 232 -7.07 18.04 -9.75
C GLU A 232 -6.28 19.37 -9.73
N ASP A 233 -6.65 20.29 -8.85
CA ASP A 233 -5.86 21.51 -8.57
C ASP A 233 -5.32 21.46 -7.15
N HIS A 234 -4.20 20.75 -6.96
CA HIS A 234 -3.58 20.60 -5.64
C HIS A 234 -2.10 20.97 -5.66
N ARG A 235 -1.71 22.00 -4.91
CA ARG A 235 -0.30 22.39 -4.76
C ARG A 235 0.41 21.45 -3.77
N GLN A 236 1.08 20.43 -4.29
CA GLN A 236 1.99 19.60 -3.49
C GLN A 236 3.36 20.27 -3.44
N LEU A 237 3.88 20.54 -2.24
CA LEU A 237 5.28 20.92 -2.09
C LEU A 237 6.16 19.70 -2.41
N ASN A 238 7.16 19.90 -3.27
CA ASN A 238 8.24 18.97 -3.60
C ASN A 238 7.92 17.73 -4.45
N GLN A 239 6.70 17.55 -4.99
CA GLN A 239 6.43 16.47 -5.94
C GLN A 239 6.64 16.92 -7.40
N PRO A 240 7.39 16.17 -8.23
CA PRO A 240 7.49 16.44 -9.66
C PRO A 240 6.15 16.13 -10.33
N ARG A 241 5.54 17.17 -10.91
CA ARG A 241 4.28 17.02 -11.67
C ARG A 241 4.57 16.49 -13.06
N THR A 242 3.79 15.52 -13.50
CA THR A 242 3.90 14.93 -14.84
C THR A 242 2.67 15.27 -15.67
N LEU A 243 2.88 15.65 -16.93
CA LEU A 243 1.82 16.04 -17.87
C LEU A 243 1.90 15.23 -19.17
N PRO A 244 0.77 15.01 -19.86
CA PRO A 244 0.73 14.26 -21.12
C PRO A 244 1.43 15.04 -22.24
N LEU A 245 2.41 14.42 -22.87
CA LEU A 245 3.19 14.97 -23.97
C LEU A 245 2.32 15.38 -25.15
N GLU A 246 1.28 14.59 -25.44
CA GLU A 246 0.32 14.78 -26.53
C GLU A 246 -0.47 16.08 -26.38
N SER A 247 -0.66 16.59 -25.15
CA SER A 247 -1.32 17.89 -24.93
C SER A 247 -0.57 19.07 -25.56
N LEU A 248 0.73 18.92 -25.83
CA LEU A 248 1.54 19.92 -26.53
C LEU A 248 1.07 20.15 -27.97
N TRP A 249 0.48 19.14 -28.62
CA TRP A 249 -0.11 19.28 -29.95
C TRP A 249 -1.25 20.30 -29.94
N TYR A 250 -2.19 20.16 -29.01
CA TYR A 250 -3.35 21.03 -28.83
C TYR A 250 -2.92 22.44 -28.41
N TRP A 251 -1.93 22.54 -27.52
CA TRP A 251 -1.32 23.81 -27.14
C TRP A 251 -0.67 24.54 -28.32
N LEU A 252 0.13 23.85 -29.15
CA LEU A 252 0.75 24.42 -30.35
C LEU A 252 -0.30 24.92 -31.36
N LYS A 253 -1.36 24.14 -31.57
CA LYS A 253 -2.46 24.48 -32.48
C LYS A 253 -3.17 25.76 -32.05
N ARG A 254 -3.43 25.93 -30.75
CA ARG A 254 -4.06 27.14 -30.19
C ARG A 254 -3.15 28.35 -30.23
N ARG A 255 -1.86 28.16 -29.93
CA ARG A 255 -0.86 29.25 -29.96
C ARG A 255 -0.55 29.74 -31.38
N HIS A 256 -0.63 28.86 -32.37
CA HIS A 256 -0.28 29.15 -33.75
C HIS A 256 -1.39 28.77 -34.76
N PRO A 257 -2.56 29.41 -34.69
CA PRO A 257 -3.73 29.04 -35.49
C PRO A 257 -3.54 29.26 -37.00
N ARG A 258 -2.50 29.98 -37.42
CA ARG A 258 -2.19 30.29 -38.82
C ARG A 258 -1.09 29.39 -39.41
N LEU A 259 -0.46 28.52 -38.63
CA LEU A 259 0.53 27.58 -39.14
C LEU A 259 -0.16 26.40 -39.83
N SER A 260 0.47 25.86 -40.89
CA SER A 260 -0.01 24.67 -41.56
C SER A 260 0.21 23.42 -40.69
N ALA A 261 -0.69 22.43 -40.80
CA ALA A 261 -0.60 21.15 -40.10
C ALA A 261 0.81 20.49 -40.17
N PRO A 262 1.47 20.34 -41.33
CA PRO A 262 2.80 19.71 -41.38
C PRO A 262 3.89 20.51 -40.64
N LYS A 263 3.75 21.84 -40.52
CA LYS A 263 4.68 22.66 -39.73
C LYS A 263 4.43 22.52 -38.23
N LEU A 264 3.17 22.33 -37.83
CA LEU A 264 2.82 22.02 -36.44
C LEU A 264 3.33 20.63 -36.06
N GLU A 265 3.18 19.64 -36.93
CA GLU A 265 3.66 18.27 -36.69
C GLU A 265 5.18 18.25 -36.51
N SER A 266 5.91 18.93 -37.40
CA SER A 266 7.37 19.06 -37.26
C SER A 266 7.79 19.69 -35.92
N LYS A 267 7.07 20.72 -35.45
CA LYS A 267 7.33 21.34 -34.15
C LYS A 267 6.97 20.44 -32.97
N PHE A 268 5.88 19.69 -33.08
CA PHE A 268 5.46 18.73 -32.07
C PHE A 268 6.49 17.61 -31.95
N THR A 269 6.95 17.03 -33.06
CA THR A 269 8.00 16.01 -33.08
C THR A 269 9.32 16.52 -32.49
N GLU A 270 9.69 17.78 -32.74
CA GLU A 270 10.86 18.42 -32.09
C GLU A 270 10.72 18.44 -30.56
N LEU A 271 9.54 18.79 -30.04
CA LEU A 271 9.25 18.77 -28.61
C LEU A 271 9.26 17.35 -28.03
N CYS A 272 8.66 16.38 -28.72
CA CYS A 272 8.66 14.98 -28.30
C CYS A 272 10.09 14.45 -28.19
N ASN A 273 10.93 14.71 -29.21
CA ASN A 273 12.32 14.31 -29.21
C ASN A 273 13.10 14.99 -28.07
N HIS A 274 12.81 16.25 -27.74
CA HIS A 274 13.45 16.94 -26.63
C HIS A 274 13.10 16.37 -25.26
N PHE A 275 11.84 16.00 -25.03
CA PHE A 275 11.40 15.52 -23.72
C PHE A 275 11.62 14.02 -23.50
N VAL A 276 11.68 13.22 -24.57
CA VAL A 276 11.83 11.75 -24.50
C VAL A 276 13.22 11.28 -24.96
N GLY A 277 13.87 12.00 -25.86
CA GLY A 277 15.15 11.61 -26.44
C GLY A 277 16.36 12.05 -25.61
N ASN A 278 17.35 11.16 -25.47
CA ASN A 278 18.55 11.40 -24.66
C ASN A 278 19.52 12.46 -25.23
N ASP A 279 19.39 12.86 -26.51
CA ASP A 279 20.37 13.72 -27.21
C ASP A 279 19.74 14.75 -28.19
N ALA A 280 18.46 15.10 -28.01
CA ALA A 280 17.82 16.07 -28.89
C ALA A 280 18.17 17.52 -28.51
N PRO A 281 18.46 18.41 -29.49
CA PRO A 281 18.72 19.81 -29.23
C PRO A 281 17.49 20.46 -28.58
N ALA A 282 17.74 21.33 -27.59
CA ALA A 282 16.66 22.01 -26.91
C ALA A 282 15.89 22.94 -27.87
N PRO A 283 14.56 23.01 -27.77
CA PRO A 283 13.76 23.92 -28.59
C PRO A 283 14.15 25.37 -28.30
N SER A 284 13.77 26.29 -29.18
CA SER A 284 14.11 27.72 -29.00
C SER A 284 13.72 28.25 -27.60
N ILE A 285 14.54 29.15 -27.03
CA ILE A 285 14.31 29.74 -25.69
C ILE A 285 12.90 30.36 -25.58
N ALA A 286 12.36 30.91 -26.67
CA ALA A 286 11.02 31.46 -26.71
C ALA A 286 9.93 30.39 -26.45
N VAL A 287 10.10 29.19 -27.01
CA VAL A 287 9.18 28.05 -26.78
C VAL A 287 9.32 27.51 -25.36
N GLN A 288 10.55 27.36 -24.85
CA GLN A 288 10.78 26.93 -23.47
C GLN A 288 10.13 27.86 -22.44
N ARG A 289 10.29 29.18 -22.62
CA ARG A 289 9.63 30.18 -21.77
C ARG A 289 8.11 30.11 -21.88
N ALA A 290 7.57 29.92 -23.08
CA ALA A 290 6.14 29.80 -23.27
C ALA A 290 5.56 28.56 -22.57
N LEU A 291 6.25 27.41 -22.65
CA LEU A 291 5.88 26.19 -21.94
C LEU A 291 5.90 26.40 -20.42
N LEU A 292 6.95 27.01 -19.89
CA LEU A 292 7.04 27.34 -18.45
C LEU A 292 5.96 28.30 -18.00
N VAL A 293 5.51 29.22 -18.85
CA VAL A 293 4.42 30.15 -18.53
C VAL A 293 3.08 29.42 -18.47
N ASP A 294 2.76 28.60 -19.47
CA ASP A 294 1.44 27.99 -19.59
C ASP A 294 1.26 26.73 -18.74
N PHE A 295 2.33 25.98 -18.49
CA PHE A 295 2.29 24.72 -17.75
C PHE A 295 3.05 24.76 -16.43
N GLY A 296 3.94 25.73 -16.19
CA GLY A 296 4.87 25.70 -15.06
C GLY A 296 5.98 24.66 -15.22
N LYS A 297 6.70 24.35 -14.14
CA LYS A 297 7.67 23.25 -14.13
C LYS A 297 6.91 21.92 -14.09
N ALA A 298 7.13 21.06 -15.09
CA ALA A 298 6.55 19.73 -15.19
C ALA A 298 7.47 18.79 -15.98
N ASN A 299 7.39 17.51 -15.66
CA ASN A 299 7.90 16.41 -16.46
C ASN A 299 6.87 16.02 -17.52
N TRP A 300 7.30 15.42 -18.61
CA TRP A 300 6.43 15.04 -19.72
C TRP A 300 6.55 13.55 -19.99
N THR A 301 5.42 12.87 -20.15
CA THR A 301 5.35 11.44 -20.50
C THR A 301 4.16 11.20 -21.43
N LEU A 302 4.05 9.99 -21.97
CA LEU A 302 2.84 9.59 -22.70
C LEU A 302 1.61 9.68 -21.79
N GLY A 303 0.49 10.11 -22.33
CA GLY A 303 -0.72 10.34 -21.55
C GLY A 303 -1.41 9.05 -21.10
N GLU A 304 -1.21 7.94 -21.81
CA GLU A 304 -1.78 6.62 -21.48
C GLU A 304 -1.28 6.06 -20.14
N VAL A 305 -0.12 6.50 -19.66
CA VAL A 305 0.46 6.04 -18.38
C VAL A 305 0.01 6.87 -17.18
N LEU A 306 -0.76 7.94 -17.40
CA LEU A 306 -1.18 8.87 -16.35
C LEU A 306 -2.54 8.49 -15.78
N SER A 307 -2.66 8.52 -14.46
CA SER A 307 -3.94 8.40 -13.75
C SER A 307 -4.41 9.72 -13.13
N ARG A 308 -3.48 10.67 -12.95
CA ARG A 308 -3.73 11.99 -12.40
C ARG A 308 -3.04 13.07 -13.21
N ILE A 309 -3.75 14.18 -13.42
CA ILE A 309 -3.24 15.39 -14.07
C ILE A 309 -3.49 16.56 -13.14
N ASN A 310 -2.44 17.31 -12.83
CA ASN A 310 -2.53 18.39 -11.85
C ASN A 310 -2.46 19.76 -12.55
N PHE A 311 -3.50 20.57 -12.38
CA PHE A 311 -3.59 21.93 -12.92
C PHE A 311 -2.82 22.97 -12.10
N ALA A 312 -2.25 22.60 -10.95
CA ALA A 312 -1.50 23.53 -10.12
C ALA A 312 -0.35 24.18 -10.89
N GLY A 313 -0.46 25.49 -11.15
CA GLY A 313 0.53 26.26 -11.89
C GLY A 313 0.35 26.26 -13.41
N THR A 314 -0.77 25.74 -13.95
CA THR A 314 -1.16 25.96 -15.36
C THR A 314 -1.89 27.28 -15.54
N THR A 315 -1.77 27.88 -16.73
CA THR A 315 -2.68 28.96 -17.16
C THR A 315 -3.99 28.37 -17.69
N SER A 316 -5.01 29.21 -17.88
CA SER A 316 -6.25 28.79 -18.54
C SER A 316 -5.99 28.21 -19.93
N GLU A 317 -4.97 28.68 -20.66
CA GLU A 317 -4.62 28.16 -21.98
C GLU A 317 -4.03 26.75 -21.88
N GLY A 318 -3.09 26.54 -20.95
CA GLY A 318 -2.49 25.23 -20.67
C GLY A 318 -3.50 24.20 -20.18
N ALA A 319 -4.38 24.56 -19.24
CA ALA A 319 -5.42 23.68 -18.72
C ALA A 319 -6.43 23.27 -19.80
N THR A 320 -6.83 24.20 -20.67
CA THR A 320 -7.74 23.91 -21.79
C THR A 320 -7.07 22.99 -22.82
N ALA A 321 -5.76 23.13 -23.09
CA ALA A 321 -5.04 22.20 -23.96
C ALA A 321 -4.99 20.76 -23.39
N LEU A 322 -4.87 20.61 -22.06
CA LEU A 322 -4.96 19.31 -21.39
C LEU A 322 -6.35 18.67 -21.55
N LEU A 323 -7.43 19.46 -21.39
CA LEU A 323 -8.79 18.94 -21.60
C LEU A 323 -9.11 18.65 -23.07
N GLU A 324 -8.57 19.40 -24.02
CA GLU A 324 -8.70 19.11 -25.45
C GLU A 324 -8.00 17.81 -25.83
N TRP A 325 -6.82 17.56 -25.27
CA TRP A 325 -6.13 16.27 -25.39
C TRP A 325 -6.99 15.13 -24.86
N TYR A 326 -7.50 15.27 -23.64
CA TYR A 326 -8.39 14.26 -23.04
C TYR A 326 -9.57 13.93 -23.95
N LEU A 327 -10.26 14.96 -24.44
CA LEU A 327 -11.46 14.78 -25.27
C LEU A 327 -11.18 14.08 -26.59
N SER A 328 -9.98 14.27 -27.15
CA SER A 328 -9.64 13.79 -28.50
C SER A 328 -8.92 12.44 -28.48
N ASP A 329 -8.01 12.23 -27.52
CA ASP A 329 -7.01 11.15 -27.59
C ASP A 329 -7.23 10.06 -26.52
N THR A 330 -8.15 10.28 -25.57
CA THR A 330 -8.42 9.30 -24.50
C THR A 330 -9.86 8.80 -24.59
N VAL A 331 -10.13 7.61 -24.07
CA VAL A 331 -11.49 7.04 -23.94
C VAL A 331 -11.91 6.81 -22.48
N ALA A 332 -10.99 7.04 -21.54
CA ALA A 332 -11.22 6.81 -20.12
C ALA A 332 -12.27 7.77 -19.53
N GLU A 333 -13.01 7.31 -18.52
CA GLU A 333 -13.85 8.18 -17.72
C GLU A 333 -12.99 9.16 -16.91
N CYS A 334 -13.49 10.38 -16.64
CA CYS A 334 -12.72 11.40 -15.93
C CYS A 334 -13.49 12.13 -14.83
N ILE A 335 -12.71 12.75 -13.96
CA ILE A 335 -13.17 13.75 -12.99
C ILE A 335 -12.33 14.99 -13.15
N VAL A 336 -12.96 16.15 -13.11
CA VAL A 336 -12.27 17.42 -13.32
C VAL A 336 -12.59 18.41 -12.22
N GLU A 337 -11.57 18.84 -11.49
CA GLU A 337 -11.59 20.09 -10.74
C GLU A 337 -11.05 21.20 -11.64
N TRP A 338 -11.91 22.14 -12.03
CA TRP A 338 -11.55 23.24 -12.91
C TRP A 338 -11.22 24.51 -12.12
N PRO A 339 -9.95 24.96 -12.09
CA PRO A 339 -9.53 26.09 -11.27
C PRO A 339 -9.58 27.45 -11.99
N HIS A 340 -10.00 27.50 -13.26
CA HIS A 340 -9.99 28.74 -14.04
C HIS A 340 -11.40 29.32 -14.23
N SER A 341 -11.50 30.50 -14.84
CA SER A 341 -12.79 31.12 -15.15
C SER A 341 -13.63 30.22 -16.06
N VAL A 342 -14.90 30.05 -15.68
CA VAL A 342 -15.89 29.24 -16.41
C VAL A 342 -16.30 29.93 -17.70
N ASP A 343 -16.55 31.24 -17.67
CA ASP A 343 -17.14 31.96 -18.82
C ASP A 343 -16.25 31.88 -20.07
N ALA A 344 -14.94 32.03 -19.90
CA ALA A 344 -13.98 31.96 -21.01
C ALA A 344 -13.88 30.55 -21.64
N ASN A 345 -14.23 29.50 -20.90
CA ASN A 345 -14.06 28.10 -21.30
C ASN A 345 -15.38 27.31 -21.32
N ARG A 346 -16.52 28.01 -21.29
CA ARG A 346 -17.85 27.41 -21.14
C ARG A 346 -18.13 26.33 -22.19
N ALA A 347 -17.83 26.60 -23.45
CA ALA A 347 -18.05 25.65 -24.55
C ALA A 347 -17.24 24.36 -24.37
N LEU A 348 -15.99 24.45 -23.91
CA LEU A 348 -15.15 23.28 -23.64
C LEU A 348 -15.74 22.44 -22.49
N LEU A 349 -16.15 23.09 -21.41
CA LEU A 349 -16.72 22.41 -20.24
C LEU A 349 -18.08 21.78 -20.55
N GLU A 350 -18.90 22.42 -21.38
CA GLU A 350 -20.16 21.84 -21.88
C GLU A 350 -19.90 20.63 -22.80
N ASN A 351 -18.86 20.69 -23.65
CA ASN A 351 -18.43 19.54 -24.45
C ASN A 351 -17.90 18.39 -23.58
N LEU A 352 -17.18 18.70 -22.50
CA LEU A 352 -16.70 17.72 -21.53
C LEU A 352 -17.86 16.97 -20.87
N LEU A 353 -18.85 17.69 -20.36
CA LEU A 353 -20.07 17.11 -19.80
C LEU A 353 -20.86 16.32 -20.87
N GLY A 354 -20.96 16.85 -22.08
CA GLY A 354 -21.65 16.21 -23.21
C GLY A 354 -20.95 14.96 -23.76
N SER A 355 -19.68 14.73 -23.42
CA SER A 355 -18.92 13.57 -23.89
C SER A 355 -19.40 12.23 -23.30
N LEU A 356 -20.23 12.27 -22.25
CA LEU A 356 -20.64 11.11 -21.45
C LEU A 356 -19.48 10.30 -20.85
N ARG A 357 -18.27 10.87 -20.80
CA ARG A 357 -17.09 10.28 -20.12
C ARG A 357 -16.72 11.05 -18.85
N CYS A 358 -17.21 12.27 -18.70
CA CYS A 358 -17.04 13.04 -17.48
C CYS A 358 -18.02 12.58 -16.41
N ARG A 359 -17.51 12.01 -15.31
CA ARG A 359 -18.32 11.63 -14.15
C ARG A 359 -18.75 12.85 -13.36
N LEU A 360 -17.77 13.70 -13.04
CA LEU A 360 -17.92 14.87 -12.18
C LEU A 360 -17.03 16.03 -12.67
N LEU A 361 -17.63 17.20 -12.88
CA LEU A 361 -16.96 18.48 -13.08
C LEU A 361 -17.20 19.37 -11.86
N LEU A 362 -16.15 19.75 -11.15
CA LEU A 362 -16.18 20.69 -10.04
C LEU A 362 -15.62 22.04 -10.46
N THR A 363 -16.35 23.10 -10.14
CA THR A 363 -15.87 24.49 -10.25
C THR A 363 -15.83 25.12 -8.87
N SER A 364 -14.85 26.00 -8.64
CA SER A 364 -14.69 26.72 -7.37
C SER A 364 -14.72 28.23 -7.51
N ASN A 365 -14.47 28.74 -8.73
CA ASN A 365 -14.22 30.14 -8.99
C ASN A 365 -15.39 30.80 -9.72
N GLY A 366 -15.77 31.99 -9.26
CA GLY A 366 -16.91 32.74 -9.78
C GLY A 366 -18.24 32.31 -9.18
N GLU A 367 -19.33 32.81 -9.76
CA GLU A 367 -20.68 32.46 -9.35
C GLU A 367 -21.09 31.07 -9.86
N PRO A 368 -22.05 30.37 -9.20
CA PRO A 368 -22.58 29.11 -9.69
C PRO A 368 -23.17 29.24 -11.10
N VAL A 369 -22.66 28.44 -12.04
CA VAL A 369 -23.10 28.44 -13.44
C VAL A 369 -23.93 27.20 -13.72
N VAL A 370 -25.02 27.35 -14.49
CA VAL A 370 -25.79 26.23 -15.03
C VAL A 370 -25.27 25.89 -16.43
N PHE A 371 -24.86 24.63 -16.62
CA PHE A 371 -24.42 24.09 -17.90
C PHE A 371 -25.56 23.38 -18.63
N ALA A 372 -25.59 23.47 -19.97
CA ALA A 372 -26.64 22.86 -20.77
C ALA A 372 -26.60 21.32 -20.75
N ASN A 373 -25.39 20.75 -20.72
CA ASN A 373 -25.15 19.31 -20.81
C ASN A 373 -25.00 18.61 -19.45
N SER A 374 -25.25 19.29 -18.33
CA SER A 374 -25.20 18.66 -17.01
C SER A 374 -26.47 17.84 -16.76
N SER A 375 -26.32 16.54 -16.46
CA SER A 375 -27.45 15.67 -16.11
C SER A 375 -27.98 15.95 -14.71
N ALA A 376 -27.08 16.35 -13.81
CA ALA A 376 -27.38 16.65 -12.42
C ALA A 376 -26.43 17.73 -11.89
N VAL A 377 -26.83 18.40 -10.82
CA VAL A 377 -26.06 19.46 -10.17
C VAL A 377 -25.94 19.22 -8.67
N ILE A 378 -24.76 19.37 -8.09
CA ILE A 378 -24.53 19.45 -6.64
C ILE A 378 -24.24 20.88 -6.18
N GLN A 379 -24.89 21.30 -5.10
CA GLN A 379 -24.73 22.63 -4.51
C GLN A 379 -24.42 22.55 -3.01
N PRO A 380 -23.64 23.49 -2.45
CA PRO A 380 -23.32 23.48 -1.02
C PRO A 380 -24.54 23.90 -0.18
N ILE A 381 -24.73 23.27 0.99
CA ILE A 381 -25.82 23.61 1.95
C ILE A 381 -25.27 24.32 3.21
N GLY A 382 -23.97 24.62 3.26
CA GLY A 382 -23.34 25.28 4.41
C GLY A 382 -22.98 24.35 5.58
N LYS A 383 -23.25 23.04 5.47
CA LYS A 383 -22.79 21.99 6.38
C LYS A 383 -21.68 21.17 5.71
N LEU A 384 -20.55 20.97 6.40
CA LEU A 384 -19.38 20.28 5.85
C LEU A 384 -19.74 18.84 5.43
N GLY A 385 -19.36 18.43 4.22
CA GLY A 385 -19.67 17.09 3.70
C GLY A 385 -21.11 16.89 3.24
N HIS A 386 -22.00 17.89 3.38
CA HIS A 386 -23.38 17.82 2.90
C HIS A 386 -23.57 18.69 1.65
N VAL A 387 -24.19 18.12 0.62
CA VAL A 387 -24.53 18.82 -0.63
C VAL A 387 -25.96 18.53 -1.06
N ARG A 388 -26.56 19.47 -1.80
CA ARG A 388 -27.89 19.31 -2.40
C ARG A 388 -27.71 18.75 -3.80
N LEU A 389 -28.15 17.52 -4.02
CA LEU A 389 -28.18 16.90 -5.35
C LEU A 389 -29.47 17.28 -6.05
N SER A 390 -29.37 17.81 -7.26
CA SER A 390 -30.49 18.19 -8.13
C SER A 390 -30.42 17.41 -9.43
N LEU A 391 -31.38 16.51 -9.69
CA LEU A 391 -31.45 15.65 -10.88
C LEU A 391 -32.24 16.28 -12.04
N GLY A 392 -32.57 17.57 -11.93
CA GLY A 392 -33.41 18.29 -12.88
C GLY A 392 -34.91 18.19 -12.61
N ARG A 393 -35.68 19.07 -13.27
CA ARG A 393 -37.15 19.17 -13.18
C ARG A 393 -37.72 19.32 -11.76
N GLY A 394 -36.94 19.70 -10.76
CA GLY A 394 -37.39 19.88 -9.38
C GLY A 394 -37.31 18.64 -8.49
N LEU A 395 -36.51 17.63 -8.88
CA LEU A 395 -36.05 16.56 -8.01
C LEU A 395 -34.74 17.00 -7.34
N ALA A 396 -34.81 17.38 -6.07
CA ALA A 396 -33.63 17.78 -5.31
C ALA A 396 -33.72 17.34 -3.85
N PHE A 397 -32.64 16.75 -3.34
CA PHE A 397 -32.55 16.27 -1.95
C PHE A 397 -31.11 16.36 -1.42
N THR A 398 -30.97 16.30 -0.11
CA THR A 398 -29.69 16.39 0.59
C THR A 398 -28.97 15.05 0.64
N ILE A 399 -27.67 15.06 0.32
CA ILE A 399 -26.78 13.92 0.43
C ILE A 399 -25.56 14.29 1.29
N ARG A 400 -25.04 13.30 2.03
CA ARG A 400 -23.74 13.35 2.69
C ARG A 400 -22.73 12.63 1.80
N LEU A 401 -21.66 13.32 1.44
CA LEU A 401 -20.56 12.79 0.63
C LEU A 401 -19.86 11.65 1.37
N SER A 402 -19.37 10.64 0.64
CA SER A 402 -18.61 9.55 1.24
C SER A 402 -17.33 10.07 1.90
N GLU A 403 -17.06 9.60 3.11
CA GLU A 403 -15.82 9.88 3.86
C GLU A 403 -14.76 8.79 3.64
N GLU A 404 -15.07 7.76 2.84
CA GLU A 404 -14.11 6.71 2.52
C GLU A 404 -12.94 7.28 1.71
N VAL A 405 -11.79 7.35 2.36
CA VAL A 405 -10.53 7.75 1.72
C VAL A 405 -10.02 6.56 0.91
N LYS A 406 -10.33 6.53 -0.39
CA LYS A 406 -9.70 5.56 -1.30
C LYS A 406 -8.20 5.83 -1.37
N LYS A 407 -7.38 4.78 -1.21
CA LYS A 407 -5.91 4.89 -1.25
C LYS A 407 -5.49 5.47 -2.62
N PRO A 408 -4.59 6.48 -2.64
CA PRO A 408 -4.28 7.19 -3.86
C PRO A 408 -3.51 6.30 -4.83
N ARG A 409 -4.02 6.18 -6.07
CA ARG A 409 -3.28 5.60 -7.19
C ARG A 409 -2.02 6.40 -7.51
N PRO A 410 -0.95 5.75 -8.03
CA PRO A 410 0.24 6.46 -8.47
C PRO A 410 -0.11 7.40 -9.62
N ALA A 411 0.45 8.62 -9.60
CA ALA A 411 0.16 9.63 -10.61
C ALA A 411 0.54 9.18 -12.04
N ALA A 412 1.61 8.39 -12.15
CA ALA A 412 2.13 7.86 -13.40
C ALA A 412 2.61 6.41 -13.22
N VAL A 413 2.59 5.67 -14.32
CA VAL A 413 3.10 4.31 -14.44
C VAL A 413 4.40 4.35 -15.25
N PHE A 414 5.46 3.73 -14.74
CA PHE A 414 6.78 3.73 -15.40
C PHE A 414 7.08 2.39 -16.09
N GLU A 415 7.91 2.40 -17.13
CA GLU A 415 8.37 1.21 -17.85
C GLU A 415 9.10 0.19 -16.98
N ARG A 416 9.85 0.68 -15.99
CA ARG A 416 10.64 -0.15 -15.09
C ARG A 416 9.79 -0.61 -13.91
N THR A 417 9.91 -1.89 -13.57
CA THR A 417 9.27 -2.54 -12.43
C THR A 417 10.32 -3.35 -11.64
N PRO A 418 10.14 -3.57 -10.33
CA PRO A 418 11.10 -4.33 -9.55
C PRO A 418 11.14 -5.79 -10.03
N ALA A 419 12.34 -6.35 -10.21
CA ALA A 419 12.49 -7.77 -10.53
C ALA A 419 12.41 -8.65 -9.27
N THR A 420 12.79 -8.11 -8.11
CA THR A 420 12.83 -8.81 -6.83
C THR A 420 12.28 -7.95 -5.70
N ALA A 421 11.84 -8.59 -4.62
CA ALA A 421 11.43 -7.90 -3.40
C ALA A 421 12.53 -7.00 -2.83
N ARG A 422 13.80 -7.39 -2.98
CA ARG A 422 14.94 -6.58 -2.52
C ARG A 422 15.09 -5.28 -3.30
N GLU A 423 14.92 -5.29 -4.62
CA GLU A 423 14.91 -4.05 -5.42
C GLU A 423 13.78 -3.13 -5.00
N MET A 424 12.59 -3.67 -4.78
CA MET A 424 11.46 -2.91 -4.27
C MET A 424 11.78 -2.25 -2.93
N ILE A 425 12.26 -3.03 -1.95
CA ILE A 425 12.55 -2.54 -0.59
C ILE A 425 13.64 -1.46 -0.64
N ASN A 426 14.70 -1.67 -1.42
CA ASN A 426 15.79 -0.70 -1.55
C ASN A 426 15.36 0.58 -2.29
N GLY A 427 14.41 0.46 -3.22
CA GLY A 427 13.87 1.59 -3.98
C GLY A 427 12.82 2.42 -3.23
N TYR A 428 12.45 2.02 -2.00
CA TYR A 428 11.44 2.69 -1.19
C TYR A 428 12.08 3.74 -0.27
N ASP A 429 11.67 5.00 -0.40
CA ASP A 429 12.19 6.11 0.42
C ASP A 429 11.37 6.39 1.70
N GLY A 430 10.36 5.57 1.98
CA GLY A 430 9.40 5.77 3.06
C GLY A 430 8.06 6.37 2.60
N THR A 431 7.97 6.86 1.36
CA THR A 431 6.75 7.42 0.78
C THR A 431 6.47 6.89 -0.63
N HIS A 432 7.50 6.75 -1.45
CA HIS A 432 7.39 6.40 -2.85
C HIS A 432 8.50 5.41 -3.26
N HIS A 433 8.26 4.74 -4.39
CA HIS A 433 9.24 3.88 -5.03
C HIS A 433 9.91 4.61 -6.20
N SER A 434 11.25 4.62 -6.23
CA SER A 434 12.01 5.18 -7.35
C SER A 434 12.18 4.17 -8.49
N PRO A 435 11.81 4.51 -9.74
CA PRO A 435 11.96 3.62 -10.89
C PRO A 435 13.43 3.37 -11.30
N GLU A 436 14.36 4.21 -10.87
CA GLU A 436 15.77 4.14 -11.30
C GLU A 436 16.48 2.88 -10.79
N GLY A 437 16.07 2.38 -9.62
CA GLY A 437 16.62 1.17 -8.98
C GLY A 437 16.04 -0.15 -9.49
N PHE A 438 15.08 -0.10 -10.42
CA PHE A 438 14.37 -1.27 -10.93
C PHE A 438 14.99 -1.80 -12.21
N SER A 439 15.18 -3.12 -12.27
CA SER A 439 15.89 -3.77 -13.39
C SER A 439 14.97 -4.34 -14.48
N LEU A 440 13.70 -4.64 -14.17
CA LEU A 440 12.78 -5.26 -15.13
C LEU A 440 12.10 -4.21 -16.00
N LEU A 441 12.22 -4.35 -17.32
CA LEU A 441 11.45 -3.58 -18.30
C LEU A 441 10.18 -4.36 -18.67
N GLU A 442 9.02 -3.82 -18.31
CA GLU A 442 7.73 -4.45 -18.61
C GLU A 442 7.04 -3.71 -19.77
N ALA A 443 6.71 -4.44 -20.83
CA ALA A 443 6.11 -3.86 -22.03
C ALA A 443 4.60 -3.66 -21.87
N SER A 444 3.92 -4.54 -21.15
CA SER A 444 2.47 -4.49 -20.96
C SER A 444 2.07 -3.32 -20.05
N LEU A 445 1.32 -2.36 -20.59
CA LEU A 445 0.79 -1.24 -19.80
C LEU A 445 -0.11 -1.72 -18.66
N GLU A 446 -0.92 -2.76 -18.89
CA GLU A 446 -1.81 -3.34 -17.89
C GLU A 446 -1.03 -3.93 -16.71
N HIS A 447 0.03 -4.69 -17.00
CA HIS A 447 0.90 -5.25 -15.96
C HIS A 447 1.63 -4.14 -15.21
N ARG A 448 2.22 -3.16 -15.92
CA ARG A 448 2.87 -2.02 -15.29
C ARG A 448 1.91 -1.27 -14.37
N THR A 449 0.68 -1.03 -14.82
CA THR A 449 -0.34 -0.33 -14.04
C THR A 449 -0.68 -1.10 -12.76
N SER A 450 -0.83 -2.42 -12.86
CA SER A 450 -1.09 -3.29 -11.71
C SER A 450 0.05 -3.28 -10.70
N ILE A 451 1.31 -3.38 -11.16
CA ILE A 451 2.49 -3.37 -10.29
C ILE A 451 2.68 -2.00 -9.64
N TRP A 452 2.60 -0.90 -10.39
CA TRP A 452 2.76 0.44 -9.84
C TRP A 452 1.64 0.80 -8.86
N HIS A 453 0.42 0.32 -9.09
CA HIS A 453 -0.66 0.45 -8.12
C HIS A 453 -0.38 -0.37 -6.85
N ALA A 454 0.10 -1.61 -6.99
CA ALA A 454 0.49 -2.40 -5.82
C ALA A 454 1.62 -1.73 -5.02
N LEU A 455 2.60 -1.13 -5.71
CA LEU A 455 3.68 -0.35 -5.08
C LEU A 455 3.16 0.85 -4.29
N SER A 456 2.09 1.54 -4.75
CA SER A 456 1.51 2.64 -3.98
C SER A 456 0.75 2.18 -2.73
N LEU A 457 0.39 0.90 -2.64
CA LEU A 457 -0.27 0.32 -1.48
C LEU A 457 0.72 -0.17 -0.42
N TYR A 458 1.97 -0.45 -0.80
CA TYR A 458 3.02 -0.88 0.13
C TYR A 458 3.48 0.28 1.05
N PRO A 459 3.77 0.03 2.34
CA PRO A 459 3.80 -1.26 3.05
C PRO A 459 2.47 -1.67 3.71
N GLU A 460 1.49 -0.76 3.82
CA GLU A 460 0.25 -1.04 4.55
C GLU A 460 -0.60 -2.14 3.88
N GLY A 461 -0.63 -2.14 2.55
CA GLY A 461 -1.40 -3.06 1.73
C GLY A 461 -2.90 -2.74 1.65
N ASP A 462 -3.60 -3.51 0.82
CA ASP A 462 -5.05 -3.55 0.65
C ASP A 462 -5.46 -4.99 0.31
N GLU A 463 -6.02 -5.69 1.29
CA GLU A 463 -6.35 -7.11 1.16
C GLU A 463 -7.53 -7.35 0.20
N GLU A 464 -8.50 -6.44 0.13
CA GLU A 464 -9.63 -6.55 -0.79
C GLU A 464 -9.18 -6.37 -2.25
N TRP A 465 -8.32 -5.38 -2.49
CA TRP A 465 -7.72 -5.20 -3.82
C TRP A 465 -6.83 -6.40 -4.19
N ALA A 466 -5.99 -6.85 -3.27
CA ALA A 466 -5.11 -7.99 -3.52
C ALA A 466 -5.91 -9.27 -3.82
N ASN A 467 -7.01 -9.55 -3.10
CA ASN A 467 -7.87 -10.71 -3.36
C ASN A 467 -8.55 -10.66 -4.74
N ARG A 468 -9.03 -9.49 -5.18
CA ARG A 468 -9.63 -9.34 -6.51
C ARG A 468 -8.62 -9.59 -7.64
N ASN A 469 -7.36 -9.25 -7.43
CA ASN A 469 -6.31 -9.32 -8.46
C ASN A 469 -5.42 -10.56 -8.36
N GLU A 470 -5.69 -11.47 -7.42
CA GLU A 470 -4.84 -12.67 -7.19
C GLU A 470 -4.73 -13.54 -8.44
N GLY A 471 -5.83 -13.72 -9.19
CA GLY A 471 -5.86 -14.55 -10.39
C GLY A 471 -5.31 -13.87 -11.65
N THR A 472 -5.49 -12.56 -11.79
CA THR A 472 -5.13 -11.79 -12.99
C THR A 472 -3.71 -11.24 -12.93
N ALA A 473 -3.28 -10.75 -11.76
CA ALA A 473 -1.96 -10.19 -11.52
C ALA A 473 -1.37 -10.71 -10.20
N PRO A 474 -0.92 -11.98 -10.14
CA PRO A 474 -0.47 -12.63 -8.90
C PRO A 474 0.66 -11.86 -8.19
N LEU A 475 1.64 -11.37 -8.95
CA LEU A 475 2.74 -10.58 -8.36
C LEU A 475 2.22 -9.25 -7.79
N ALA A 476 1.37 -8.53 -8.51
CA ALA A 476 0.81 -7.27 -7.99
C ALA A 476 -0.02 -7.51 -6.71
N SER A 477 -0.80 -8.60 -6.69
CA SER A 477 -1.53 -8.99 -5.48
C SER A 477 -0.58 -9.26 -4.30
N TRP A 478 0.55 -9.92 -4.54
CA TRP A 478 1.57 -10.20 -3.52
C TRP A 478 2.13 -8.92 -2.90
N ILE A 479 2.49 -7.96 -3.75
CA ILE A 479 3.05 -6.67 -3.34
C ILE A 479 2.05 -5.88 -2.49
N ALA A 480 0.78 -5.85 -2.92
CA ALA A 480 -0.29 -5.12 -2.23
C ALA A 480 -0.80 -5.80 -0.95
N THR A 481 -0.30 -6.98 -0.59
CA THR A 481 -0.81 -7.72 0.56
C THR A 481 -0.28 -7.14 1.89
N PRO A 482 -1.17 -6.84 2.85
CA PRO A 482 -0.78 -6.44 4.20
C PRO A 482 0.08 -7.51 4.90
N ASN A 483 0.99 -7.09 5.78
CA ASN A 483 1.93 -8.01 6.44
C ASN A 483 1.27 -9.21 7.14
N GLN A 484 0.12 -9.01 7.79
CA GLN A 484 -0.59 -10.05 8.53
C GLN A 484 -1.14 -11.18 7.63
N ASP A 485 -1.47 -10.86 6.37
CA ASP A 485 -2.13 -11.78 5.44
C ASP A 485 -1.14 -12.46 4.47
N ARG A 486 0.11 -12.00 4.43
CA ARG A 486 1.17 -12.50 3.53
C ARG A 486 1.42 -14.00 3.66
N SER A 487 1.43 -14.56 4.86
CA SER A 487 1.70 -16.00 5.02
C SER A 487 0.63 -16.85 4.30
N SER A 488 -0.64 -16.47 4.43
CA SER A 488 -1.77 -17.18 3.84
C SER A 488 -1.78 -17.06 2.32
N ARG A 489 -1.47 -15.87 1.79
CA ARG A 489 -1.43 -15.63 0.35
C ARG A 489 -0.27 -16.34 -0.31
N TRP A 490 0.92 -16.32 0.30
CA TRP A 490 2.09 -17.04 -0.21
C TRP A 490 1.80 -18.51 -0.48
N ILE A 491 1.10 -19.18 0.43
CA ILE A 491 0.73 -20.60 0.26
C ILE A 491 -0.09 -20.83 -1.01
N ARG A 492 -0.92 -19.86 -1.43
CA ARG A 492 -1.76 -19.95 -2.63
C ARG A 492 -1.01 -19.62 -3.91
N ILE A 493 -0.15 -18.60 -3.91
CA ILE A 493 0.42 -18.01 -5.14
C ILE A 493 1.89 -18.32 -5.39
N ARG A 494 2.64 -18.90 -4.43
CA ARG A 494 4.10 -19.10 -4.53
C ARG A 494 4.58 -19.78 -5.81
N ASN A 495 3.77 -20.69 -6.38
CA ASN A 495 4.13 -21.44 -7.58
C ASN A 495 3.93 -20.63 -8.89
N VAL A 496 3.33 -19.45 -8.81
CA VAL A 496 2.96 -18.62 -9.96
C VAL A 496 3.78 -17.33 -10.01
N ILE A 497 4.29 -16.87 -8.86
CA ILE A 497 5.12 -15.67 -8.78
C ILE A 497 6.58 -15.98 -9.14
N PRO A 498 7.34 -14.99 -9.67
CA PRO A 498 8.76 -15.16 -9.93
C PRO A 498 9.57 -15.43 -8.65
N SER A 499 10.75 -16.04 -8.80
CA SER A 499 11.69 -16.20 -7.69
C SER A 499 12.24 -14.85 -7.20
N GLY A 500 12.70 -14.80 -5.94
CA GLY A 500 13.22 -13.56 -5.33
C GLY A 500 12.15 -12.68 -4.67
N TRP A 501 10.92 -13.19 -4.52
CA TRP A 501 9.79 -12.49 -3.88
C TRP A 501 9.44 -13.00 -2.48
N ALA A 502 10.07 -14.09 -2.04
CA ALA A 502 9.91 -14.64 -0.68
C ALA A 502 10.35 -13.65 0.41
N ASP A 503 11.26 -12.71 0.10
CA ASP A 503 11.80 -11.75 1.07
C ASP A 503 10.73 -10.83 1.71
N LEU A 504 9.55 -10.69 1.09
CA LEU A 504 8.43 -9.95 1.68
C LEU A 504 7.75 -10.72 2.82
N LEU A 505 8.03 -12.02 3.00
CA LEU A 505 7.44 -12.82 4.07
C LEU A 505 7.96 -12.38 5.46
N PRO A 506 7.05 -12.05 6.39
CA PRO A 506 7.42 -11.69 7.77
C PRO A 506 7.83 -12.93 8.58
N ILE A 507 9.15 -13.17 8.67
CA ILE A 507 9.78 -14.36 9.27
C ILE A 507 9.18 -14.72 10.64
N ASP A 508 8.98 -13.73 11.52
CA ASP A 508 8.51 -13.98 12.89
C ASP A 508 7.09 -14.53 12.97
N SER A 509 6.23 -14.13 12.03
CA SER A 509 4.81 -14.51 12.00
C SER A 509 4.50 -15.74 11.14
N CYS A 510 5.42 -16.16 10.27
CA CYS A 510 5.21 -17.31 9.38
C CYS A 510 5.35 -18.64 10.12
N GLU A 511 4.56 -19.65 9.75
CA GLU A 511 4.78 -21.03 10.22
C GLU A 511 6.07 -21.64 9.67
N THR A 512 6.61 -22.64 10.37
CA THR A 512 7.86 -23.32 9.98
C THR A 512 7.76 -23.98 8.59
N ALA A 513 6.60 -24.55 8.25
CA ALA A 513 6.35 -25.12 6.92
C ALA A 513 6.47 -24.04 5.83
N THR A 514 5.85 -22.87 6.04
CA THR A 514 5.91 -21.75 5.10
C THR A 514 7.34 -21.25 4.90
N LEU A 515 8.12 -21.14 6.00
CA LEU A 515 9.52 -20.73 5.92
C LEU A 515 10.35 -21.71 5.10
N LEU A 516 10.25 -23.02 5.37
CA LEU A 516 10.98 -24.05 4.64
C LEU A 516 10.65 -24.04 3.14
N GLN A 517 9.37 -23.88 2.80
CA GLN A 517 8.91 -23.82 1.41
C GLN A 517 9.28 -22.52 0.70
N ALA A 518 9.57 -21.44 1.43
CA ALA A 518 9.96 -20.15 0.85
C ALA A 518 11.48 -19.98 0.72
N MET A 519 12.29 -20.76 1.43
CA MET A 519 13.76 -20.68 1.37
C MET A 519 14.35 -20.88 -0.04
N PRO A 520 13.84 -21.78 -0.90
CA PRO A 520 14.34 -21.91 -2.27
C PRO A 520 14.26 -20.62 -3.10
N ASP A 521 13.26 -19.77 -2.84
CA ASP A 521 12.98 -18.54 -3.58
C ASP A 521 13.46 -17.26 -2.89
N GLY A 522 14.06 -17.38 -1.70
CA GLY A 522 14.51 -16.25 -0.90
C GLY A 522 15.94 -15.81 -1.21
N SER A 523 16.25 -14.55 -0.92
CA SER A 523 17.62 -14.04 -1.01
C SER A 523 18.54 -14.68 0.05
N PRO A 524 19.88 -14.64 -0.13
CA PRO A 524 20.83 -15.18 0.85
C PRO A 524 20.72 -14.57 2.26
N THR A 525 20.28 -13.31 2.34
CA THR A 525 20.08 -12.60 3.62
C THR A 525 18.80 -13.04 4.31
N TRP A 526 17.70 -13.17 3.56
CA TRP A 526 16.43 -13.60 4.10
C TRP A 526 16.47 -15.07 4.50
N THR A 527 17.03 -15.94 3.64
CA THR A 527 17.17 -17.38 3.91
C THR A 527 18.02 -17.67 5.15
N ARG A 528 19.11 -16.93 5.39
CA ARG A 528 19.89 -17.02 6.62
C ARG A 528 19.02 -16.78 7.87
N SER A 529 18.22 -15.72 7.82
CA SER A 529 17.38 -15.29 8.94
C SER A 529 16.21 -16.25 9.16
N ALA A 530 15.59 -16.74 8.07
CA ALA A 530 14.55 -17.74 8.12
C ALA A 530 15.06 -19.08 8.66
N LEU A 531 16.23 -19.53 8.22
CA LEU A 531 16.86 -20.77 8.68
C LEU A 531 17.19 -20.70 10.17
N GLU A 532 17.72 -19.57 10.63
CA GLU A 532 17.97 -19.33 12.05
C GLU A 532 16.68 -19.35 12.87
N LYS A 533 15.58 -18.78 12.36
CA LYS A 533 14.27 -18.86 13.02
C LYS A 533 13.75 -20.30 13.11
N VAL A 534 13.91 -21.09 12.05
CA VAL A 534 13.53 -22.52 12.05
C VAL A 534 14.37 -23.29 13.07
N ARG A 535 15.69 -23.07 13.09
CA ARG A 535 16.60 -23.66 14.09
C ARG A 535 16.13 -23.36 15.51
N GLN A 536 15.84 -22.10 15.83
CA GLN A 536 15.34 -21.70 17.15
C GLN A 536 14.03 -22.40 17.54
N ARG A 537 13.12 -22.63 16.58
CA ARG A 537 11.88 -23.36 16.83
C ARG A 537 12.12 -24.85 17.08
N PHE A 538 13.03 -25.47 16.34
CA PHE A 538 13.40 -26.87 16.54
C PHE A 538 14.11 -27.09 17.87
N THR A 539 15.01 -26.19 18.28
CA THR A 539 15.68 -26.29 19.59
C THR A 539 14.73 -26.02 20.76
N HIS A 540 13.73 -25.16 20.60
CA HIS A 540 12.75 -24.87 21.65
C HIS A 540 11.63 -25.92 21.77
N ASN A 541 11.24 -26.53 20.64
CA ASN A 541 10.17 -27.54 20.60
C ASN A 541 10.56 -28.71 19.67
N VAL A 542 11.35 -29.64 20.21
CA VAL A 542 11.83 -30.83 19.50
C VAL A 542 10.68 -31.73 19.05
N GLU A 543 9.57 -31.80 19.81
CA GLU A 543 8.39 -32.61 19.48
C GLU A 543 7.71 -32.15 18.18
N SER A 544 7.96 -30.93 17.72
CA SER A 544 7.41 -30.42 16.46
C SER A 544 8.14 -30.95 15.22
N ILE A 545 9.40 -31.39 15.33
CA ILE A 545 10.26 -31.78 14.20
C ILE A 545 9.67 -32.90 13.34
N PRO A 546 9.09 -33.98 13.91
CA PRO A 546 8.50 -35.06 13.12
C PRO A 546 7.46 -34.59 12.08
N ARG A 547 6.73 -33.51 12.35
CA ARG A 547 5.75 -32.90 11.41
C ARG A 547 6.42 -32.47 10.09
N TYR A 548 7.70 -32.13 10.13
CA TYR A 548 8.43 -31.53 9.00
C TYR A 548 9.41 -32.49 8.34
N LEU A 549 9.61 -33.70 8.87
CA LEU A 549 10.59 -34.67 8.32
C LEU A 549 10.30 -35.09 6.87
N HIS A 550 9.03 -35.02 6.43
CA HIS A 550 8.67 -35.30 5.04
C HIS A 550 9.36 -34.35 4.04
N TYR A 551 9.75 -33.14 4.46
CA TYR A 551 10.51 -32.22 3.61
C TYR A 551 11.93 -32.70 3.28
N LEU A 552 12.49 -33.68 3.99
CA LEU A 552 13.77 -34.31 3.61
C LEU A 552 13.67 -35.10 2.30
N GLU A 553 12.47 -35.53 1.93
CA GLU A 553 12.21 -36.26 0.68
C GLU A 553 11.71 -35.33 -0.44
N ASP A 554 11.47 -34.04 -0.14
CA ASP A 554 10.99 -33.04 -1.09
C ASP A 554 12.12 -32.53 -2.00
N HIS A 555 11.88 -32.43 -3.31
CA HIS A 555 12.94 -32.09 -4.26
C HIS A 555 13.57 -30.70 -4.03
N GLU A 556 12.79 -29.71 -3.61
CA GLU A 556 13.23 -28.32 -3.48
C GLU A 556 13.64 -27.98 -2.04
N CYS A 557 12.91 -28.51 -1.06
CA CYS A 557 13.07 -28.17 0.35
C CYS A 557 14.10 -29.05 1.07
N ARG A 558 14.45 -30.23 0.54
CA ARG A 558 15.29 -31.23 1.26
C ARG A 558 16.60 -30.69 1.79
N ALA A 559 17.32 -29.89 1.01
CA ALA A 559 18.60 -29.34 1.42
C ALA A 559 18.45 -28.32 2.57
N TRP A 560 17.37 -27.53 2.55
CA TRP A 560 17.05 -26.56 3.60
C TRP A 560 16.56 -27.22 4.89
N MET A 561 15.69 -28.22 4.77
CA MET A 561 15.25 -29.02 5.92
C MET A 561 16.44 -29.75 6.56
N ALA A 562 17.33 -30.31 5.73
CA ALA A 562 18.56 -30.92 6.20
C ALA A 562 19.46 -29.91 6.94
N SER A 563 19.71 -28.74 6.37
CA SER A 563 20.44 -27.67 7.07
C SER A 563 19.82 -27.30 8.41
N ALA A 564 18.48 -27.16 8.49
CA ALA A 564 17.79 -26.83 9.73
C ALA A 564 17.93 -27.91 10.81
N LEU A 565 17.82 -29.19 10.42
CA LEU A 565 17.97 -30.32 11.33
C LEU A 565 19.42 -30.43 11.84
N LEU A 566 20.40 -30.33 10.94
CA LEU A 566 21.83 -30.42 11.27
C LEU A 566 22.27 -29.28 12.19
N LEU A 567 21.77 -28.06 11.97
CA LEU A 567 22.00 -26.91 12.86
C LEU A 567 21.41 -27.09 14.26
N SER A 568 20.41 -27.97 14.41
CA SER A 568 19.74 -28.24 15.69
C SER A 568 20.27 -29.50 16.36
N SER A 569 21.15 -30.26 15.70
CA SER A 569 21.60 -31.61 16.08
C SER A 569 22.06 -31.75 17.54
N GLN A 570 22.80 -30.77 18.06
CA GLN A 570 23.31 -30.80 19.45
C GLN A 570 22.22 -30.83 20.53
N TYR A 571 21.01 -30.39 20.20
CA TYR A 571 19.89 -30.30 21.14
C TYR A 571 18.87 -31.42 20.94
N LEU A 572 19.11 -32.33 19.98
CA LEU A 572 18.20 -33.42 19.67
C LEU A 572 18.53 -34.67 20.49
N PRO A 573 17.51 -35.42 20.96
CA PRO A 573 17.73 -36.68 21.66
C PRO A 573 18.20 -37.79 20.70
N GLU A 574 18.72 -38.88 21.26
CA GLU A 574 19.34 -39.99 20.51
C GLU A 574 18.41 -40.63 19.47
N GLU A 575 17.09 -40.55 19.67
CA GLU A 575 16.08 -41.03 18.72
C GLU A 575 16.19 -40.37 17.34
N PHE A 576 16.74 -39.15 17.26
CA PHE A 576 16.95 -38.43 16.00
C PHE A 576 18.26 -38.80 15.29
N HIS A 577 19.15 -39.60 15.89
CA HIS A 577 20.44 -39.95 15.29
C HIS A 577 20.33 -40.50 13.85
N PRO A 578 19.44 -41.48 13.53
CA PRO A 578 19.30 -41.95 12.16
C PRO A 578 18.81 -40.87 11.19
N LYS A 579 18.02 -39.91 11.68
CA LYS A 579 17.52 -38.78 10.89
C LYS A 579 18.59 -37.71 10.67
N ILE A 580 19.50 -37.52 11.63
CA ILE A 580 20.65 -36.62 11.50
C ILE A 580 21.62 -37.18 10.46
N GLU A 581 21.92 -38.48 10.49
CA GLU A 581 22.77 -39.12 9.48
C GLU A 581 22.17 -39.00 8.07
N HIS A 582 20.87 -39.29 7.91
CA HIS A 582 20.16 -39.10 6.63
C HIS A 582 20.13 -37.64 6.18
N ALA A 583 19.88 -36.69 7.10
CA ALA A 583 19.94 -35.28 6.75
C ALA A 583 21.37 -34.88 6.33
N CYS A 584 22.41 -35.46 6.92
CA CYS A 584 23.79 -35.21 6.54
C CYS A 584 24.05 -35.66 5.10
N THR A 585 23.59 -36.85 4.70
CA THR A 585 23.76 -37.33 3.31
C THR A 585 23.00 -36.45 2.32
N VAL A 586 21.76 -36.08 2.62
CA VAL A 586 20.94 -35.18 1.79
C VAL A 586 21.57 -33.79 1.65
N TRP A 587 22.08 -33.21 2.74
CA TRP A 587 22.72 -31.90 2.73
C TRP A 587 24.01 -31.89 1.90
N LEU A 588 24.77 -32.98 1.92
CA LEU A 588 25.99 -33.12 1.13
C LEU A 588 25.72 -33.10 -0.38
N GLU A 589 24.51 -33.40 -0.86
CA GLU A 589 24.19 -33.26 -2.28
C GLU A 589 24.12 -31.79 -2.74
N LYS A 590 23.62 -30.90 -1.87
CA LYS A 590 23.52 -29.45 -2.14
C LYS A 590 23.73 -28.63 -0.85
N PRO A 591 24.99 -28.40 -0.43
CA PRO A 591 25.29 -27.75 0.84
C PRO A 591 24.83 -26.29 0.88
N HIS A 592 23.91 -25.97 1.79
CA HIS A 592 23.55 -24.60 2.16
C HIS A 592 24.13 -24.24 3.53
N HIS A 593 24.50 -22.96 3.71
CA HIS A 593 25.04 -22.41 4.97
C HIS A 593 26.18 -23.24 5.59
N THR A 594 27.16 -23.65 4.79
CA THR A 594 28.19 -24.63 5.18
C THR A 594 28.93 -24.31 6.46
N ILE A 595 29.31 -23.05 6.67
CA ILE A 595 30.01 -22.62 7.89
C ILE A 595 29.15 -22.90 9.13
N SER A 596 27.90 -22.39 9.13
CA SER A 596 26.99 -22.54 10.26
C SER A 596 26.62 -24.00 10.51
N VAL A 597 26.41 -24.80 9.46
CA VAL A 597 26.08 -26.23 9.59
C VAL A 597 27.27 -27.00 10.19
N LEU A 598 28.51 -26.73 9.75
CA LEU A 598 29.69 -27.37 10.31
C LEU A 598 29.91 -26.98 11.78
N GLU A 599 29.73 -25.71 12.15
CA GLU A 599 29.78 -25.25 13.55
C GLU A 599 28.66 -25.86 14.41
N GLY A 600 27.47 -26.04 13.82
CA GLY A 600 26.32 -26.66 14.48
C GLY A 600 26.48 -28.16 14.68
N LEU A 601 27.03 -28.90 13.71
CA LEU A 601 27.29 -30.34 13.84
C LEU A 601 28.52 -30.62 14.70
N PHE A 602 29.58 -29.83 14.53
CA PHE A 602 30.87 -30.06 15.17
C PHE A 602 31.29 -28.81 15.97
N PRO A 603 30.75 -28.64 17.20
CA PRO A 603 31.03 -27.47 18.02
C PRO A 603 32.54 -27.35 18.29
N LEU A 604 33.05 -26.12 18.17
CA LEU A 604 34.47 -25.84 18.36
C LEU A 604 34.91 -26.24 19.78
N GLY A 605 35.97 -27.03 19.87
CA GLY A 605 36.61 -27.35 21.14
C GLY A 605 35.90 -28.39 22.04
N ASN A 606 34.77 -28.96 21.62
CA ASN A 606 34.05 -29.98 22.40
C ASN A 606 34.17 -31.37 21.75
N PRO A 607 34.25 -32.46 22.55
CA PRO A 607 34.22 -33.81 22.03
C PRO A 607 32.85 -34.10 21.39
N LEU A 608 32.87 -34.85 20.28
CA LEU A 608 31.67 -35.22 19.53
C LEU A 608 31.00 -36.46 20.14
N ASN A 609 29.66 -36.49 20.12
CA ASN A 609 28.89 -37.73 20.37
C ASN A 609 29.03 -38.71 19.19
N GLU A 610 28.59 -39.96 19.38
CA GLU A 610 28.75 -41.03 18.38
C GLU A 610 28.08 -40.71 17.03
N ALA A 611 26.88 -40.12 17.05
CA ALA A 611 26.18 -39.72 15.82
C ALA A 611 26.91 -38.61 15.06
N ASN A 612 27.44 -37.60 15.75
CA ASN A 612 28.21 -36.54 15.10
C ASN A 612 29.56 -37.06 14.59
N GLN A 613 30.14 -38.09 15.21
CA GLN A 613 31.34 -38.76 14.68
C GLN A 613 31.05 -39.48 13.35
N ALA A 614 29.91 -40.15 13.23
CA ALA A 614 29.48 -40.75 11.96
C ALA A 614 29.28 -39.68 10.87
N CYS A 615 28.61 -38.57 11.20
CA CYS A 615 28.46 -37.42 10.29
C CYS A 615 29.81 -36.79 9.91
N LEU A 616 30.78 -36.71 10.83
CA LEU A 616 32.12 -36.21 10.54
C LEU A 616 32.80 -37.04 9.45
N ALA A 617 32.76 -38.37 9.57
CA ALA A 617 33.32 -39.27 8.56
C ALA A 617 32.66 -39.09 7.19
N LEU A 618 31.33 -38.95 7.14
CA LEU A 618 30.58 -38.66 5.91
C LEU A 618 31.02 -37.34 5.27
N CYS A 619 31.09 -36.27 6.06
CA CYS A 619 31.49 -34.94 5.59
C CYS A 619 32.93 -34.91 5.07
N LEU A 620 33.87 -35.57 5.77
CA LEU A 620 35.26 -35.66 5.33
C LEU A 620 35.40 -36.47 4.02
N GLY A 621 34.69 -37.59 3.91
CA GLY A 621 34.67 -38.41 2.69
C GLY A 621 34.10 -37.64 1.50
N ALA A 622 32.97 -36.96 1.68
CA ALA A 622 32.34 -36.15 0.64
C ALA A 622 33.17 -34.93 0.24
N GLY A 623 33.90 -34.31 1.18
CA GLY A 623 34.71 -33.12 0.95
C GLY A 623 35.72 -33.27 -0.19
N ALA A 624 36.22 -34.48 -0.45
CA ALA A 624 37.10 -34.78 -1.58
C ALA A 624 36.40 -34.72 -2.95
N SER A 625 35.11 -35.03 -3.00
CA SER A 625 34.28 -35.07 -4.22
C SER A 625 33.65 -33.72 -4.56
N HIS A 626 33.58 -32.78 -3.61
CA HIS A 626 33.04 -31.44 -3.84
C HIS A 626 33.97 -30.55 -4.68
N ALA A 627 33.39 -29.50 -5.27
CA ALA A 627 34.12 -28.54 -6.11
C ALA A 627 35.36 -27.98 -5.39
N LYS A 628 36.50 -27.98 -6.09
CA LYS A 628 37.77 -27.43 -5.58
C LYS A 628 37.58 -25.96 -5.20
N GLY A 629 37.95 -25.62 -3.98
CA GLY A 629 37.81 -24.25 -3.44
C GLY A 629 36.48 -23.96 -2.74
N SER A 630 35.54 -24.93 -2.68
CA SER A 630 34.38 -24.81 -1.79
C SER A 630 34.80 -24.88 -0.32
N VAL A 631 33.99 -24.29 0.58
CA VAL A 631 34.24 -24.31 2.04
C VAL A 631 34.43 -25.74 2.55
N LEU A 632 33.58 -26.68 2.12
CA LEU A 632 33.63 -28.07 2.55
C LEU A 632 34.90 -28.79 2.05
N ASN A 633 35.31 -28.55 0.81
CA ASN A 633 36.54 -29.12 0.25
C ASN A 633 37.80 -28.59 0.97
N ILE A 634 37.86 -27.28 1.21
CA ILE A 634 38.99 -26.65 1.90
C ILE A 634 39.07 -27.14 3.35
N TRP A 635 37.95 -27.15 4.07
CA TRP A 635 37.88 -27.65 5.44
C TRP A 635 38.28 -29.13 5.54
N ALA A 636 37.70 -30.02 4.72
CA ALA A 636 38.00 -31.45 4.78
C ALA A 636 39.47 -31.73 4.45
N ARG A 637 40.04 -31.06 3.43
CA ARG A 637 41.45 -31.21 3.09
C ARG A 637 42.36 -30.69 4.22
N ALA A 638 42.04 -29.54 4.81
CA ALA A 638 42.80 -29.00 5.92
C ALA A 638 42.73 -29.92 7.16
N PHE A 639 41.55 -30.47 7.44
CA PHE A 639 41.33 -31.42 8.52
C PHE A 639 42.25 -32.65 8.37
N SER A 640 42.23 -33.31 7.20
CA SER A 640 43.05 -34.50 6.97
C SER A 640 44.54 -34.22 7.09
N MET A 641 45.02 -33.06 6.59
CA MET A 641 46.44 -32.69 6.70
C MET A 641 46.84 -32.42 8.15
N LEU A 642 45.99 -31.74 8.93
CA LEU A 642 46.27 -31.42 10.34
C LEU A 642 46.22 -32.66 11.24
N GLU A 643 45.29 -33.59 10.98
CA GLU A 643 45.13 -34.83 11.75
C GLU A 643 46.40 -35.70 11.73
N ILE A 644 47.06 -35.79 10.58
CA ILE A 644 48.31 -36.57 10.41
C ILE A 644 49.58 -35.74 10.58
N ASN A 645 49.47 -34.46 10.98
CA ASN A 645 50.56 -33.48 11.06
C ASN A 645 51.36 -33.32 9.75
N GLU A 646 50.68 -33.33 8.60
CA GLU A 646 51.28 -33.06 7.29
C GLU A 646 51.60 -31.56 7.12
N PRO A 647 52.78 -31.19 6.60
CA PRO A 647 53.12 -29.78 6.39
C PRO A 647 52.24 -29.15 5.32
N ILE A 648 51.52 -28.09 5.70
CA ILE A 648 50.64 -27.36 4.78
C ILE A 648 51.45 -26.32 3.98
N GLN A 649 51.31 -26.36 2.65
CA GLN A 649 51.95 -25.38 1.77
C GLN A 649 51.41 -23.96 1.99
N ALA A 650 52.30 -22.96 1.94
CA ALA A 650 51.96 -21.56 2.18
C ALA A 650 50.87 -21.01 1.23
N GLU A 651 50.79 -21.51 0.00
CA GLU A 651 49.72 -21.18 -0.95
C GLU A 651 48.34 -21.67 -0.49
N PHE A 652 48.25 -22.91 -0.01
CA PHE A 652 47.01 -23.47 0.48
C PHE A 652 46.58 -22.84 1.80
N LEU A 653 47.51 -22.48 2.69
CA LEU A 653 47.20 -21.72 3.91
C LEU A 653 46.52 -20.38 3.60
N ARG A 654 46.97 -19.67 2.55
CA ARG A 654 46.33 -18.42 2.14
C ARG A 654 44.89 -18.63 1.67
N LEU A 655 44.65 -19.66 0.86
CA LEU A 655 43.30 -20.04 0.42
C LEU A 655 42.40 -20.38 1.61
N LEU A 656 42.92 -21.17 2.55
CA LEU A 656 42.23 -21.57 3.77
C LEU A 656 41.85 -20.35 4.61
N MET A 657 42.81 -19.49 4.94
CA MET A 657 42.59 -18.31 5.78
C MET A 657 41.65 -17.28 5.15
N SER A 658 41.65 -17.14 3.83
CA SER A 658 40.73 -16.23 3.13
C SER A 658 39.30 -16.79 3.00
N THR A 659 39.11 -18.11 3.13
CA THR A 659 37.81 -18.77 2.90
C THR A 659 37.12 -19.20 4.19
N LEU A 660 37.88 -19.70 5.17
CA LEU A 660 37.36 -20.23 6.43
C LEU A 660 37.34 -19.16 7.52
N PRO A 661 36.35 -19.18 8.44
CA PRO A 661 36.29 -18.26 9.57
C PRO A 661 37.57 -18.25 10.40
N CYS A 662 37.98 -17.07 10.87
CA CYS A 662 39.17 -16.92 11.71
C CYS A 662 39.08 -17.76 12.99
N SER A 663 37.88 -17.90 13.56
CA SER A 663 37.60 -18.73 14.74
C SER A 663 38.11 -20.17 14.60
N TRP A 664 38.04 -20.75 13.39
CA TRP A 664 38.39 -22.15 13.14
C TRP A 664 39.89 -22.41 13.14
N TRP A 665 40.71 -21.39 12.91
CA TRP A 665 42.16 -21.56 12.76
C TRP A 665 43.00 -20.69 13.70
N THR A 666 42.35 -19.97 14.62
CA THR A 666 43.01 -19.16 15.67
C THR A 666 44.15 -19.90 16.39
N VAL A 667 43.98 -21.19 16.68
CA VAL A 667 44.98 -22.03 17.38
C VAL A 667 46.31 -22.09 16.62
N TRP A 668 46.27 -22.06 15.28
CA TRP A 668 47.47 -22.08 14.44
C TRP A 668 47.88 -20.70 13.92
N ALA A 669 47.18 -19.63 14.29
CA ALA A 669 47.36 -18.29 13.73
C ALA A 669 48.81 -17.78 13.88
N ALA A 670 49.45 -18.05 15.02
CA ALA A 670 50.84 -17.67 15.26
C ALA A 670 51.82 -18.33 14.27
N ASP A 671 51.73 -19.65 14.11
CA ASP A 671 52.61 -20.40 13.21
C ASP A 671 52.32 -20.07 11.74
N TRP A 672 51.05 -19.88 11.40
CA TRP A 672 50.67 -19.52 10.03
C TRP A 672 51.11 -18.10 9.67
N LEU A 673 51.07 -17.16 10.62
CA LEU A 673 51.64 -15.82 10.43
C LEU A 673 53.13 -15.90 10.12
N LYS A 674 53.89 -16.69 10.90
CA LYS A 674 55.33 -16.94 10.68
C LYS A 674 55.60 -17.47 9.28
N ILE A 675 54.84 -18.48 8.85
CA ILE A 675 54.96 -19.08 7.52
C ILE A 675 54.74 -18.00 6.44
N GLN A 676 53.71 -17.16 6.56
CA GLN A 676 53.44 -16.13 5.55
C GLN A 676 54.49 -15.01 5.54
N LEU A 677 55.01 -14.61 6.70
CA LEU A 677 56.06 -13.60 6.82
C LEU A 677 57.39 -14.03 6.20
N SER A 678 57.67 -15.34 6.15
CA SER A 678 58.91 -15.88 5.59
C SER A 678 59.10 -15.64 4.08
N SER A 679 58.02 -15.41 3.33
CA SER A 679 58.05 -15.28 1.86
C SER A 679 57.59 -13.91 1.36
N SER A 680 58.13 -13.45 0.22
CA SER A 680 57.73 -12.17 -0.39
C SER A 680 56.29 -12.19 -0.95
N SER A 681 55.78 -13.37 -1.32
CA SER A 681 54.41 -13.58 -1.76
C SER A 681 53.42 -13.59 -0.60
N GLY A 682 53.78 -14.20 0.54
CA GLY A 682 52.99 -14.18 1.77
C GLY A 682 52.89 -12.77 2.36
N ARG A 683 54.00 -12.01 2.43
CA ARG A 683 53.98 -10.60 2.87
C ARG A 683 53.09 -9.71 2.01
N ARG A 684 53.11 -9.88 0.68
CA ARG A 684 52.20 -9.15 -0.22
C ARG A 684 50.73 -9.49 0.03
N TRP A 685 50.41 -10.75 0.30
CA TRP A 685 49.05 -11.17 0.62
C TRP A 685 48.60 -10.64 1.99
N LEU A 686 49.46 -10.68 3.01
CA LEU A 686 49.16 -10.12 4.33
C LEU A 686 48.81 -8.63 4.30
N ALA A 687 49.38 -7.86 3.37
CA ALA A 687 49.05 -6.44 3.20
C ALA A 687 47.61 -6.20 2.72
N THR A 688 46.94 -7.20 2.13
CA THR A 688 45.59 -7.06 1.55
C THR A 688 44.48 -7.71 2.37
N GLN A 689 44.80 -8.52 3.39
CA GLN A 689 43.80 -9.25 4.18
C GLN A 689 43.55 -8.56 5.53
N PRO A 690 42.34 -8.05 5.82
CA PRO A 690 42.06 -7.25 7.01
C PRO A 690 41.78 -8.12 8.24
N PHE A 691 42.74 -8.93 8.66
CA PHE A 691 42.62 -9.74 9.88
C PHE A 691 43.05 -8.94 11.12
N SER A 692 42.31 -9.09 12.21
CA SER A 692 42.64 -8.54 13.53
C SER A 692 43.72 -9.39 14.21
N TRP A 693 44.91 -9.41 13.60
CA TRP A 693 46.06 -10.23 14.02
C TRP A 693 46.37 -10.18 15.53
N PRO A 694 46.32 -9.02 16.22
CA PRO A 694 46.52 -8.98 17.67
C PRO A 694 45.53 -9.86 18.45
N ALA A 695 44.25 -9.88 18.05
CA ALA A 695 43.25 -10.72 18.68
C ALA A 695 43.45 -12.21 18.38
N LEU A 696 43.97 -12.54 17.19
CA LEU A 696 44.20 -13.93 16.77
C LEU A 696 45.41 -14.58 17.46
N VAL A 697 46.50 -13.84 17.68
CA VAL A 697 47.74 -14.39 18.24
C VAL A 697 47.82 -14.31 19.77
N ALA A 698 47.00 -13.47 20.42
CA ALA A 698 47.04 -13.24 21.86
C ALA A 698 45.94 -13.99 22.65
N ARG A 699 45.47 -15.12 22.10
CA ARG A 699 44.51 -16.01 22.77
C ARG A 699 45.16 -16.66 23.99
N PRO A 700 44.46 -16.75 25.15
CA PRO A 700 45.01 -17.35 26.35
C PRO A 700 45.30 -18.85 26.19
N PRO A 701 46.34 -19.37 26.86
CA PRO A 701 46.63 -20.79 26.83
C PRO A 701 45.49 -21.61 27.44
N GLY A 702 45.25 -22.81 26.90
CA GLY A 702 44.17 -23.69 27.33
C GLY A 702 42.78 -23.28 26.82
N GLU A 703 42.63 -22.14 26.16
CA GLU A 703 41.39 -21.81 25.45
C GLU A 703 41.10 -22.88 24.40
N ARG A 704 39.85 -23.35 24.36
CA ARG A 704 39.41 -24.37 23.41
C ARG A 704 39.11 -23.73 22.06
N GLY A 705 39.71 -24.27 21.00
CA GLY A 705 39.50 -23.86 19.63
C GLY A 705 39.71 -25.01 18.66
N GLY A 706 40.22 -24.68 17.47
CA GLY A 706 40.45 -25.63 16.37
C GLY A 706 39.33 -25.58 15.34
N MET A 707 39.44 -26.43 14.32
CA MET A 707 38.42 -26.53 13.28
C MET A 707 37.21 -27.32 13.80
N PRO A 708 36.02 -27.16 13.20
CA PRO A 708 34.89 -28.02 13.46
C PRO A 708 35.29 -29.50 13.33
N GLY A 709 35.11 -30.26 14.41
CA GLY A 709 35.44 -31.69 14.51
C GLY A 709 36.86 -32.00 15.04
N MET A 710 37.71 -30.99 15.22
CA MET A 710 39.08 -31.15 15.71
C MET A 710 39.30 -30.26 16.95
N PRO A 711 38.94 -30.74 18.16
CA PRO A 711 39.10 -29.97 19.38
C PRO A 711 40.59 -29.80 19.70
N THR A 712 41.08 -28.56 19.60
CA THR A 712 42.49 -28.21 19.84
C THR A 712 42.57 -27.08 20.86
N ALA A 713 43.45 -27.20 21.85
CA ALA A 713 43.67 -26.14 22.82
C ALA A 713 44.77 -25.17 22.36
N HIS A 714 44.60 -23.89 22.66
CA HIS A 714 45.65 -22.89 22.47
C HIS A 714 46.88 -23.23 23.33
N LEU A 715 48.05 -23.33 22.67
CA LEU A 715 49.31 -23.62 23.34
C LEU A 715 49.86 -22.37 24.04
N GLU A 716 50.64 -22.56 25.11
CA GLU A 716 51.35 -21.47 25.82
C GLU A 716 52.42 -20.76 24.97
N ARG A 717 52.67 -21.23 23.75
CA ARG A 717 53.73 -20.74 22.88
C ARG A 717 53.38 -19.36 22.31
N ARG A 718 53.98 -18.31 22.88
CA ARG A 718 53.90 -16.94 22.33
C ARG A 718 54.88 -16.76 21.16
N LEU A 719 54.50 -15.92 20.20
CA LEU A 719 55.42 -15.40 19.18
C LEU A 719 56.54 -14.60 19.86
N ALA A 720 57.79 -14.84 19.48
CA ALA A 720 58.90 -13.99 19.87
C ALA A 720 58.98 -12.76 18.95
N LEU A 721 59.63 -11.68 19.39
CA LEU A 721 59.79 -10.49 18.54
C LEU A 721 60.56 -10.79 17.25
N GLU A 722 61.56 -11.67 17.32
CA GLU A 722 62.35 -12.10 16.16
C GLU A 722 61.49 -12.74 15.06
N ASP A 723 60.41 -13.42 15.44
CA ASP A 723 59.50 -14.09 14.52
C ASP A 723 58.68 -13.12 13.66
N VAL A 724 58.53 -11.88 14.12
CA VAL A 724 57.65 -10.87 13.51
C VAL A 724 58.41 -9.68 12.93
N LEU A 725 59.75 -9.67 12.95
CA LEU A 725 60.56 -8.57 12.37
C LEU A 725 60.26 -8.33 10.89
N GLN A 726 59.90 -9.39 10.16
CA GLN A 726 59.55 -9.34 8.75
C GLN A 726 58.26 -8.56 8.46
N ILE A 727 57.48 -8.19 9.48
CA ILE A 727 56.32 -7.29 9.36
C ILE A 727 56.72 -5.93 8.78
N HIS A 728 57.92 -5.43 9.09
CA HIS A 728 58.43 -4.17 8.53
C HIS A 728 58.65 -4.23 7.02
N LEU A 729 58.81 -5.43 6.45
CA LEU A 729 58.95 -5.66 5.01
C LEU A 729 57.59 -5.87 4.30
N VAL A 730 56.48 -5.81 5.02
CA VAL A 730 55.12 -5.84 4.45
C VAL A 730 54.82 -4.48 3.83
N GLN A 731 54.23 -4.48 2.63
CA GLN A 731 53.85 -3.25 1.91
C GLN A 731 52.80 -2.47 2.70
N ASP A 732 52.77 -1.15 2.54
CA ASP A 732 51.78 -0.30 3.20
C ASP A 732 50.37 -0.59 2.70
N GLY A 733 49.43 -0.72 3.64
CA GLY A 733 48.02 -1.05 3.41
C GLY A 733 47.24 -1.01 4.73
N GLU A 734 45.91 -1.08 4.66
CA GLU A 734 45.05 -1.02 5.86
C GLU A 734 45.36 -2.14 6.86
N SER A 735 45.65 -3.35 6.36
CA SER A 735 46.01 -4.52 7.17
C SER A 735 47.37 -4.43 7.86
N LYS A 736 48.29 -3.57 7.36
CA LYS A 736 49.63 -3.42 7.96
C LYS A 736 49.54 -2.86 9.39
N LYS A 737 48.51 -2.06 9.68
CA LYS A 737 48.25 -1.53 11.03
C LYS A 737 48.09 -2.64 12.07
N ALA A 738 47.34 -3.69 11.72
CA ALA A 738 47.14 -4.87 12.57
C ALA A 738 48.45 -5.58 12.90
N LEU A 739 49.31 -5.75 11.89
CA LEU A 739 50.59 -6.42 12.01
C LEU A 739 51.59 -5.58 12.82
N LEU A 740 51.62 -4.26 12.62
CA LEU A 740 52.45 -3.36 13.42
C LEU A 740 52.02 -3.34 14.88
N ASP A 741 50.72 -3.42 15.17
CA ASP A 741 50.24 -3.55 16.55
C ASP A 741 50.70 -4.87 17.19
N VAL A 742 50.76 -5.99 16.43
CA VAL A 742 51.38 -7.24 16.92
C VAL A 742 52.86 -7.03 17.24
N HIS A 743 53.62 -6.41 16.33
CA HIS A 743 55.03 -6.12 16.53
C HIS A 743 55.26 -5.24 17.76
N ASP A 744 54.56 -4.11 17.88
CA ASP A 744 54.76 -3.13 18.94
C ASP A 744 54.33 -3.68 20.30
N MET A 745 53.28 -4.50 20.33
CA MET A 745 52.84 -5.22 21.52
C MET A 745 53.93 -6.18 22.03
N LEU A 746 54.54 -6.97 21.14
CA LEU A 746 55.63 -7.88 21.50
C LEU A 746 56.92 -7.12 21.88
N ALA A 747 57.26 -6.07 21.12
CA ALA A 747 58.46 -5.26 21.34
C ALA A 747 58.43 -4.54 22.69
N THR A 748 57.32 -3.87 23.01
CA THR A 748 57.16 -3.21 24.31
C THR A 748 57.16 -4.24 25.45
N SER A 749 56.57 -5.42 25.22
CA SER A 749 56.59 -6.52 26.18
C SER A 749 57.99 -7.01 26.51
N GLU A 750 58.81 -7.29 25.49
CA GLU A 750 60.17 -7.81 25.64
C GLU A 750 61.13 -6.78 26.23
N ARG A 751 60.99 -5.51 25.86
CA ARG A 751 61.86 -4.41 26.32
C ARG A 751 61.47 -3.81 27.68
N ASN A 752 60.38 -4.29 28.30
CA ASN A 752 59.79 -3.70 29.52
C ASN A 752 59.49 -2.20 29.40
N GLU A 753 59.05 -1.75 28.23
CA GLU A 753 58.64 -0.37 27.97
C GLU A 753 57.16 -0.12 28.37
N PRO A 754 56.74 1.15 28.57
CA PRO A 754 55.34 1.50 28.73
C PRO A 754 54.47 0.94 27.59
N VAL A 755 53.25 0.50 27.93
CA VAL A 755 52.31 -0.06 26.94
C VAL A 755 51.95 1.01 25.92
N HIS A 756 52.17 0.71 24.64
CA HIS A 756 51.88 1.63 23.54
C HIS A 756 50.36 1.75 23.28
N HIS A 757 49.96 2.87 22.69
CA HIS A 757 48.62 3.04 22.14
C HIS A 757 48.56 2.42 20.73
N GLY A 758 47.66 1.45 20.54
CA GLY A 758 47.50 0.72 19.28
C GLY A 758 46.85 1.53 18.17
N ARG A 759 47.07 1.10 16.92
CA ARG A 759 46.47 1.68 15.72
C ARG A 759 45.06 1.17 15.47
N LEU A 760 44.77 -0.10 15.80
CA LEU A 760 43.45 -0.71 15.66
C LEU A 760 42.58 -0.51 16.91
N HIS A 761 43.19 -0.55 18.10
CA HIS A 761 42.48 -0.34 19.36
C HIS A 761 43.44 0.31 20.38
N PRO A 762 43.01 1.34 21.13
CA PRO A 762 43.86 2.06 22.09
C PRO A 762 44.55 1.21 23.17
N LEU A 763 44.02 0.01 23.44
CA LEU A 763 44.43 -0.88 24.54
C LEU A 763 45.08 -2.17 24.03
N VAL A 764 45.33 -2.31 22.72
CA VAL A 764 45.85 -3.55 22.12
C VAL A 764 47.16 -4.02 22.74
N GLY A 765 48.04 -3.09 23.15
CA GLY A 765 49.33 -3.42 23.75
C GLY A 765 49.24 -4.19 25.08
N TRP A 766 48.09 -4.16 25.76
CA TRP A 766 47.86 -4.94 26.97
C TRP A 766 47.75 -6.44 26.68
N LEU A 767 47.39 -6.86 25.47
CA LEU A 767 47.18 -8.27 25.13
C LEU A 767 48.41 -9.18 25.33
N ALA A 768 49.64 -8.64 25.21
CA ALA A 768 50.88 -9.38 25.51
C ALA A 768 51.31 -9.32 26.99
N ARG A 769 50.71 -8.44 27.79
CA ARG A 769 50.98 -8.34 29.23
C ARG A 769 50.15 -9.38 30.01
N PRO A 770 50.61 -9.83 31.19
CA PRO A 770 49.78 -10.64 32.09
C PRO A 770 48.53 -9.87 32.50
N VAL A 771 47.39 -10.54 32.62
CA VAL A 771 46.09 -9.89 32.87
C VAL A 771 46.08 -9.14 34.21
N ASP A 772 46.85 -9.61 35.19
CA ASP A 772 47.00 -8.97 36.51
C ASP A 772 47.57 -7.55 36.45
N SER A 773 48.32 -7.21 35.41
CA SER A 773 48.89 -5.87 35.25
C SER A 773 47.98 -4.92 34.47
N TRP A 774 46.80 -5.36 34.03
CA TRP A 774 45.93 -4.57 33.16
C TRP A 774 45.17 -3.49 33.95
N PRO A 775 44.88 -2.34 33.33
CA PRO A 775 43.92 -1.39 33.89
C PRO A 775 42.52 -2.00 33.93
N ARG A 776 41.60 -1.37 34.68
CA ARG A 776 40.19 -1.80 34.68
C ARG A 776 39.58 -1.55 33.29
N ILE A 777 39.31 -2.64 32.57
CA ILE A 777 38.69 -2.60 31.24
C ILE A 777 37.18 -2.84 31.40
N GLY A 778 36.39 -1.80 31.10
CA GLY A 778 34.92 -1.85 31.11
C GLY A 778 34.32 -2.17 29.74
N LEU A 779 33.00 -2.15 29.67
CA LEU A 779 32.23 -2.34 28.42
C LEU A 779 32.60 -1.33 27.32
N GLU A 780 33.17 -0.18 27.69
CA GLU A 780 33.65 0.86 26.76
C GLU A 780 34.66 0.32 25.75
N ALA A 781 35.43 -0.71 26.10
CA ALA A 781 36.39 -1.34 25.19
C ALA A 781 35.72 -2.02 23.98
N LEU A 782 34.48 -2.49 24.11
CA LEU A 782 33.73 -3.07 22.98
C LEU A 782 33.37 -2.02 21.92
N ASN A 783 33.25 -0.75 22.33
CA ASN A 783 32.84 0.35 21.46
C ASN A 783 34.05 1.16 20.94
N SER A 784 35.29 0.78 21.29
CA SER A 784 36.50 1.51 20.93
C SER A 784 37.36 0.73 19.93
N GLY A 785 37.55 1.25 18.71
CA GLY A 785 38.44 0.64 17.73
C GLY A 785 37.92 -0.70 17.18
N ASP A 786 38.81 -1.66 16.97
CA ASP A 786 38.50 -3.01 16.45
C ASP A 786 37.73 -3.87 17.46
N GLU A 787 36.56 -4.37 17.03
CA GLU A 787 35.62 -5.13 17.86
C GLU A 787 36.20 -6.47 18.36
N GLN A 788 37.02 -7.16 17.56
CA GLN A 788 37.59 -8.45 17.96
C GLN A 788 38.64 -8.27 19.07
N ILE A 789 39.44 -7.21 18.99
CA ILE A 789 40.40 -6.83 20.02
C ILE A 789 39.66 -6.40 21.30
N GLY A 790 38.63 -5.57 21.16
CA GLY A 790 37.81 -5.12 22.29
C GLY A 790 37.13 -6.29 23.02
N ALA A 791 36.53 -7.22 22.27
CA ALA A 791 35.90 -8.41 22.81
C ALA A 791 36.89 -9.31 23.57
N LEU A 792 38.10 -9.52 23.03
CA LEU A 792 39.13 -10.32 23.70
C LEU A 792 39.66 -9.66 24.97
N LEU A 793 39.92 -8.34 24.94
CA LEU A 793 40.34 -7.57 26.10
C LEU A 793 39.30 -7.61 27.22
N TYR A 794 38.03 -7.39 26.87
CA TYR A 794 36.92 -7.46 27.81
C TYR A 794 36.77 -8.87 28.39
N ALA A 795 36.75 -9.91 27.55
CA ALA A 795 36.57 -11.29 27.98
C ALA A 795 37.68 -11.75 28.94
N ARG A 796 38.96 -11.47 28.61
CA ARG A 796 40.10 -11.83 29.48
C ARG A 796 40.10 -11.05 30.80
N SER A 797 39.82 -9.74 30.76
CA SER A 797 39.72 -8.92 31.96
C SER A 797 38.53 -9.29 32.85
N PHE A 798 37.43 -9.75 32.25
CA PHE A 798 36.24 -10.22 32.97
C PHE A 798 36.49 -11.59 33.61
N ALA A 799 37.08 -12.55 32.88
CA ALA A 799 37.40 -13.88 33.40
C ALA A 799 38.33 -13.80 34.63
N ASN A 800 39.39 -12.98 34.56
CA ASN A 800 40.33 -12.76 35.67
C ASN A 800 39.73 -12.02 36.88
N ARG A 801 38.49 -11.52 36.78
CA ARG A 801 37.76 -10.93 37.92
C ARG A 801 36.79 -11.91 38.58
N LEU A 802 36.45 -12.99 37.87
CA LEU A 802 35.58 -14.05 38.37
C LEU A 802 36.37 -15.14 39.10
N GLU A 803 37.62 -15.35 38.69
CA GLU A 803 38.67 -16.05 39.46
C GLU A 803 39.16 -15.16 40.61
#